data_AF-A0A6L2MZ26-F1
#
_entry.id   AF-A0A6L2MZ26-F1
#
_cell.length_a   1.000
_cell.length_b   1.000
_cell.length_c   1.000
_cell.angle_alpha   90.00
_cell.angle_beta   90.00
_cell.angle_gamma   90.00
#
_symmetry.space_group_name_H-M   'P 1'
#
loop_
_entity.id
_entity.type
_entity.pdbx_description
1 polymer ?
#
loop_
_entity_poly.entity_id
_entity_poly.type
_entity_poly.pdbx_seq_one_letter_code
_entity_poly.pdbx_strand_id
1 'polypeptide(L)'
;MTHLPIVTTCVLWAAIASTFCFNANANHNEFVSCMNNHIILFANTSRYVFTQDMPMYSALVTSQHNPRCANSTTSIKPVGIVTPQNEAEIQATIMCSQKHGLQVRIRSGGHDYEGLSYLCKTPFVVIDMRNLRSVSIDIKDETAWVQSGATLGELYYSIAQKSQTHGFPAGICPSVGVGGHFSGGGFGAMVRKYGLAADNVIDAYLVDAEGRLLDREAMGEDLFWAIRGGGGASFGVIVSWKIKLVRVPEKVTVFNVHKSMDDQNTTEIIHHWQHVMHKMKKELFIRVIIQYIHDDKNTSVEAVFNSLFLGELKDLITLMNTKFPELHLKPKDCIEMSWIESVVYFAGLEKTPELLLGNKTDPYVSYFKAKSDFVTKAIAKQVFKRIGENFLQQKLVFLILEPYGGRMNEISESHIPFPHRRGNLYNMQYLVKWDVNDVQASHDHIHWLRGLYRYMEPYVSKHPRRAYLNYRDLDIGTNRQGNTSYVEAMVWGEKYFNGNFKRLAQVKSKVDPDNFFRNEQIPVKVLTRGDRLHSSLKLTEVIPSKEFTAANWTGKLVLFEVLWDMNELNLTLLQQQTGLSLEIRLHQYQVCKIGNSSAKTRSALCLFKSFLAAMWLLLSIHSDVDATLGLPVMIRLLDPPLHEFLPVGDIEHIVGELTKDTCMNNFNNG
;
A
#
# COMPACT_ATOMS: atom_id res chain seq x y z
N MET A 1 -66.33 41.04 2.59
CA MET A 1 -66.55 40.20 1.39
C MET A 1 -65.34 40.37 0.47
N THR A 2 -64.81 39.41 -0.30
CA THR A 2 -64.77 37.91 -0.29
C THR A 2 -64.04 37.52 -1.59
N HIS A 3 -63.04 36.64 -1.69
CA HIS A 3 -62.30 35.80 -0.74
C HIS A 3 -60.84 35.60 -1.27
N LEU A 4 -59.99 34.89 -0.50
CA LEU A 4 -58.79 34.17 -1.00
C LEU A 4 -59.23 32.87 -1.76
N PRO A 5 -58.35 32.02 -2.37
CA PRO A 5 -56.88 32.05 -2.43
C PRO A 5 -56.18 31.68 -3.77
N ILE A 6 -54.91 32.10 -3.86
CA ILE A 6 -53.70 31.31 -4.24
C ILE A 6 -53.91 29.91 -4.89
N VAL A 7 -53.71 29.80 -6.22
CA VAL A 7 -53.00 28.70 -6.94
C VAL A 7 -52.62 29.23 -8.34
N THR A 8 -51.34 29.17 -8.77
CA THR A 8 -50.81 29.01 -10.18
C THR A 8 -49.37 29.53 -10.45
N THR A 9 -48.41 29.44 -9.51
CA THR A 9 -47.00 29.82 -9.75
C THR A 9 -45.94 28.79 -9.31
N CYS A 10 -46.25 27.49 -9.37
CA CYS A 10 -45.29 26.41 -9.03
C CYS A 10 -45.07 25.33 -10.12
N VAL A 11 -45.63 25.47 -11.34
CA VAL A 11 -45.65 24.36 -12.33
C VAL A 11 -44.54 24.43 -13.39
N LEU A 12 -43.79 25.53 -13.50
CA LEU A 12 -42.78 25.76 -14.56
C LEU A 12 -41.31 25.74 -14.11
N TRP A 13 -41.04 25.25 -12.90
CA TRP A 13 -39.67 25.01 -12.38
C TRP A 13 -39.39 23.54 -12.02
N ALA A 14 -40.21 22.61 -12.53
CA ALA A 14 -40.08 21.16 -12.28
C ALA A 14 -39.52 20.35 -13.48
N ALA A 15 -39.14 21.00 -14.58
CA ALA A 15 -38.88 20.33 -15.87
C ALA A 15 -37.42 20.40 -16.39
N ILE A 16 -36.51 21.12 -15.73
CA ILE A 16 -35.09 21.23 -16.14
C ILE A 16 -34.16 21.02 -14.93
N ALA A 17 -34.37 19.90 -14.23
CA ALA A 17 -33.50 19.38 -13.17
C ALA A 17 -33.28 17.87 -13.37
N SER A 18 -33.08 17.46 -14.62
CA SER A 18 -32.90 16.08 -15.07
C SER A 18 -31.50 15.79 -15.64
N THR A 19 -30.50 16.56 -15.20
CA THR A 19 -29.07 16.29 -15.43
C THR A 19 -28.47 15.50 -14.27
N PHE A 20 -28.56 14.16 -14.36
CA PHE A 20 -27.72 13.17 -13.66
C PHE A 20 -27.29 13.46 -12.21
N CYS A 21 -28.26 13.61 -11.31
CA CYS A 21 -28.06 13.11 -9.95
C CYS A 21 -28.04 11.57 -10.01
N PHE A 22 -26.85 10.97 -9.98
CA PHE A 22 -26.71 9.54 -9.69
C PHE A 22 -27.17 9.28 -8.25
N ASN A 23 -28.46 8.94 -8.08
CA ASN A 23 -28.96 8.42 -6.82
C ASN A 23 -28.24 7.10 -6.51
N ALA A 24 -27.43 7.10 -5.45
CA ALA A 24 -26.61 5.95 -5.04
C ALA A 24 -27.42 4.82 -4.37
N ASN A 25 -28.65 4.57 -4.83
CA ASN A 25 -29.44 3.39 -4.53
C ASN A 25 -29.27 2.37 -5.66
N ALA A 26 -28.03 1.88 -5.84
CA ALA A 26 -27.78 0.64 -6.54
C ALA A 26 -28.47 -0.48 -5.73
N ASN A 27 -29.70 -0.81 -6.10
CA ASN A 27 -30.53 -1.66 -5.26
C ASN A 27 -29.95 -3.07 -5.23
N HIS A 28 -30.01 -3.70 -4.05
CA HIS A 28 -29.62 -5.09 -3.85
C HIS A 28 -30.15 -6.04 -4.94
N ASN A 29 -31.43 -5.87 -5.29
CA ASN A 29 -32.13 -6.64 -6.31
C ASN A 29 -31.55 -6.45 -7.72
N GLU A 30 -30.98 -5.29 -8.04
CA GLU A 30 -30.37 -5.01 -9.35
C GLU A 30 -29.04 -5.75 -9.50
N PHE A 31 -28.19 -5.74 -8.46
CA PHE A 31 -26.95 -6.51 -8.44
C PHE A 31 -27.23 -8.02 -8.54
N VAL A 32 -28.17 -8.54 -7.74
CA VAL A 32 -28.58 -9.96 -7.79
C VAL A 32 -29.20 -10.32 -9.15
N SER A 33 -30.04 -9.44 -9.72
CA SER A 33 -30.60 -9.62 -11.06
C SER A 33 -29.50 -9.63 -12.13
N CYS A 34 -28.52 -8.73 -12.05
CA CYS A 34 -27.36 -8.71 -12.94
C CYS A 34 -26.57 -10.03 -12.85
N MET A 35 -26.24 -10.47 -11.63
CA MET A 35 -25.53 -11.73 -11.39
C MET A 35 -26.30 -12.93 -11.96
N ASN A 36 -27.62 -12.99 -11.72
CA ASN A 36 -28.46 -14.03 -12.30
C ASN A 36 -28.46 -13.98 -13.83
N ASN A 37 -28.61 -12.81 -14.46
CA ASN A 37 -28.62 -12.69 -15.92
C ASN A 37 -27.29 -13.11 -16.58
N HIS A 38 -26.15 -12.81 -15.96
CA HIS A 38 -24.84 -13.29 -16.46
C HIS A 38 -24.63 -14.79 -16.24
N ILE A 39 -25.27 -15.39 -15.22
CA ILE A 39 -25.04 -16.79 -14.80
C ILE A 39 -26.19 -17.73 -15.24
N ILE A 40 -27.30 -17.22 -15.77
CA ILE A 40 -28.39 -18.02 -16.37
C ILE A 40 -27.90 -18.88 -17.55
N LEU A 41 -26.82 -18.48 -18.23
CA LEU A 41 -26.12 -19.30 -19.23
C LEU A 41 -25.38 -20.53 -18.64
N PHE A 42 -25.25 -20.62 -17.31
CA PHE A 42 -24.58 -21.68 -16.56
C PHE A 42 -25.46 -22.25 -15.42
N ALA A 43 -26.74 -21.91 -15.38
CA ALA A 43 -27.54 -22.04 -14.18
C ALA A 43 -28.04 -23.47 -13.88
N ASN A 44 -27.68 -23.94 -12.68
CA ASN A 44 -28.69 -24.47 -11.76
C ASN A 44 -28.63 -23.64 -10.47
N THR A 45 -29.48 -22.61 -10.38
CA THR A 45 -29.34 -21.51 -9.40
C THR A 45 -29.77 -21.87 -7.99
N SER A 46 -28.82 -21.88 -7.05
CA SER A 46 -28.92 -21.33 -5.68
C SER A 46 -27.76 -21.85 -4.81
N ARG A 47 -26.72 -21.03 -4.56
CA ARG A 47 -25.77 -21.19 -3.42
C ARG A 47 -24.59 -20.21 -3.25
N TYR A 48 -24.34 -19.25 -4.16
CA TYR A 48 -23.08 -18.45 -4.13
C TYR A 48 -23.22 -16.95 -3.86
N VAL A 49 -24.41 -16.34 -3.94
CA VAL A 49 -24.63 -14.94 -3.49
C VAL A 49 -25.44 -14.94 -2.20
N PHE A 50 -24.93 -14.27 -1.16
CA PHE A 50 -25.52 -14.19 0.17
C PHE A 50 -25.90 -12.77 0.53
N THR A 51 -27.09 -12.63 1.13
CA THR A 51 -27.84 -11.39 1.25
C THR A 51 -28.31 -11.22 2.71
N GLN A 52 -28.66 -10.01 3.16
CA GLN A 52 -28.84 -9.75 4.61
C GLN A 52 -30.00 -10.52 5.26
N ASP A 53 -30.97 -10.93 4.46
CA ASP A 53 -32.12 -11.78 4.78
C ASP A 53 -31.77 -13.29 4.86
N MET A 54 -30.63 -13.74 4.32
CA MET A 54 -30.22 -15.14 4.36
C MET A 54 -29.54 -15.51 5.69
N PRO A 55 -29.91 -16.64 6.34
CA PRO A 55 -29.30 -17.05 7.61
C PRO A 55 -27.76 -17.18 7.60
N MET A 56 -27.17 -17.57 6.47
CA MET A 56 -25.72 -17.73 6.34
C MET A 56 -24.95 -16.40 6.25
N TYR A 57 -25.60 -15.29 5.92
CA TYR A 57 -24.93 -14.01 5.71
C TYR A 57 -24.24 -13.50 6.99
N SER A 58 -24.87 -13.67 8.15
CA SER A 58 -24.27 -13.28 9.44
C SER A 58 -22.95 -14.02 9.69
N ALA A 59 -22.93 -15.34 9.51
CA ALA A 59 -21.74 -16.20 9.65
C ALA A 59 -20.64 -15.87 8.62
N LEU A 60 -21.01 -15.44 7.41
CA LEU A 60 -20.06 -14.94 6.42
C LEU A 60 -19.50 -13.57 6.82
N VAL A 61 -20.31 -12.64 7.33
CA VAL A 61 -19.80 -11.34 7.82
C VAL A 61 -18.83 -11.54 8.98
N THR A 62 -19.10 -12.46 9.91
CA THR A 62 -18.29 -12.67 11.13
C THR A 62 -17.04 -13.53 10.94
N SER A 63 -16.76 -14.08 9.75
CA SER A 63 -15.49 -14.76 9.47
C SER A 63 -14.33 -13.76 9.29
N GLN A 64 -13.90 -13.19 10.42
CA GLN A 64 -12.89 -12.13 10.57
C GLN A 64 -11.87 -12.55 11.62
N HIS A 65 -10.58 -12.34 11.38
CA HIS A 65 -9.54 -12.62 12.39
C HIS A 65 -9.28 -11.44 13.34
N ASN A 66 -9.79 -10.24 13.03
CA ASN A 66 -9.74 -9.07 13.92
C ASN A 66 -11.15 -8.51 14.18
N PRO A 67 -11.91 -9.05 15.17
CA PRO A 67 -13.29 -8.63 15.46
C PRO A 67 -13.44 -7.14 15.81
N ARG A 68 -12.36 -6.46 16.24
CA ARG A 68 -12.30 -4.99 16.39
C ARG A 68 -12.87 -4.25 15.19
N CYS A 69 -12.62 -4.76 13.99
CA CYS A 69 -13.03 -4.15 12.74
C CYS A 69 -14.56 -4.16 12.56
N ALA A 70 -15.27 -5.16 13.12
CA ALA A 70 -16.73 -5.25 13.06
C ALA A 70 -17.44 -4.11 13.80
N ASN A 71 -16.80 -3.51 14.81
CA ASN A 71 -17.33 -2.38 15.58
C ASN A 71 -17.15 -1.02 14.88
N SER A 72 -16.59 -0.98 13.67
CA SER A 72 -16.40 0.27 12.93
C SER A 72 -17.74 0.85 12.52
N THR A 73 -18.24 1.83 13.29
CA THR A 73 -19.45 2.62 13.00
C THR A 73 -19.40 3.37 11.66
N THR A 74 -18.22 3.43 11.03
CA THR A 74 -18.00 4.08 9.73
C THR A 74 -18.05 3.12 8.54
N SER A 75 -18.10 1.81 8.76
CA SER A 75 -18.32 0.83 7.68
C SER A 75 -19.80 0.56 7.52
N ILE A 76 -20.28 0.58 6.29
CA ILE A 76 -21.59 -0.01 5.98
C ILE A 76 -21.46 -1.53 5.91
N LYS A 77 -22.60 -2.24 5.88
CA LYS A 77 -22.65 -3.67 5.55
C LYS A 77 -22.59 -3.86 4.03
N PRO A 78 -22.00 -4.95 3.52
CA PRO A 78 -22.02 -5.22 2.08
C PRO A 78 -23.44 -5.41 1.54
N VAL A 79 -23.63 -5.06 0.27
CA VAL A 79 -24.86 -5.26 -0.51
C VAL A 79 -25.07 -6.75 -0.80
N GLY A 80 -23.97 -7.51 -0.90
CA GLY A 80 -23.95 -8.96 -1.00
C GLY A 80 -22.55 -9.53 -0.79
N ILE A 81 -22.49 -10.81 -0.41
CA ILE A 81 -21.24 -11.58 -0.34
C ILE A 81 -21.32 -12.67 -1.41
N VAL A 82 -20.36 -12.69 -2.33
CA VAL A 82 -20.24 -13.72 -3.37
C VAL A 82 -19.17 -14.71 -2.95
N THR A 83 -19.47 -16.01 -2.92
CA THR A 83 -18.50 -17.09 -2.66
C THR A 83 -18.22 -17.88 -3.95
N PRO A 84 -17.45 -17.34 -4.91
CA PRO A 84 -17.32 -17.93 -6.25
C PRO A 84 -16.77 -19.35 -6.20
N GLN A 85 -17.32 -20.25 -7.02
CA GLN A 85 -16.87 -21.63 -7.22
C GLN A 85 -15.97 -21.80 -8.46
N ASN A 86 -15.95 -20.80 -9.34
CA ASN A 86 -15.20 -20.76 -10.59
C ASN A 86 -14.86 -19.30 -10.97
N GLU A 87 -14.07 -19.13 -12.02
CA GLU A 87 -13.61 -17.85 -12.53
C GLU A 87 -14.76 -17.00 -13.12
N ALA A 88 -15.73 -17.63 -13.78
CA ALA A 88 -16.87 -16.92 -14.41
C ALA A 88 -17.73 -16.17 -13.38
N GLU A 89 -17.91 -16.72 -12.17
CA GLU A 89 -18.59 -16.05 -11.06
C GLU A 89 -17.82 -14.81 -10.55
N ILE A 90 -16.48 -14.81 -10.63
CA ILE A 90 -15.66 -13.63 -10.33
C ILE A 90 -15.84 -12.57 -11.42
N GLN A 91 -15.76 -12.97 -12.69
CA GLN A 91 -15.94 -12.09 -13.85
C GLN A 91 -17.32 -11.42 -13.81
N ALA A 92 -18.38 -12.19 -13.57
CA ALA A 92 -19.74 -11.69 -13.39
C ALA A 92 -19.83 -10.69 -12.23
N THR A 93 -19.19 -10.98 -11.09
CA THR A 93 -19.20 -10.07 -9.94
C THR A 93 -18.53 -8.73 -10.26
N ILE A 94 -17.42 -8.74 -11.00
CA ILE A 94 -16.72 -7.51 -11.42
C ILE A 94 -17.61 -6.69 -12.35
N MET A 95 -18.12 -7.29 -13.45
CA MET A 95 -18.98 -6.62 -14.42
C MET A 95 -20.24 -6.03 -13.77
N CYS A 96 -20.92 -6.79 -12.92
CA CYS A 96 -22.12 -6.31 -12.22
C CYS A 96 -21.79 -5.24 -11.17
N SER A 97 -20.65 -5.33 -10.47
CA SER A 97 -20.25 -4.29 -9.52
C SER A 97 -19.95 -2.97 -10.23
N GLN A 98 -19.24 -3.00 -11.36
CA GLN A 98 -18.99 -1.83 -12.20
C GLN A 98 -20.29 -1.21 -12.71
N LYS A 99 -21.17 -2.02 -13.32
CA LYS A 99 -22.47 -1.60 -13.87
C LYS A 99 -23.34 -0.86 -12.84
N HIS A 100 -23.27 -1.27 -11.59
CA HIS A 100 -24.06 -0.71 -10.48
C HIS A 100 -23.24 0.19 -9.54
N GLY A 101 -22.02 0.60 -9.91
CA GLY A 101 -21.19 1.53 -9.13
C GLY A 101 -20.74 1.02 -7.75
N LEU A 102 -20.80 -0.29 -7.51
CA LEU A 102 -20.43 -0.93 -6.25
C LEU A 102 -18.91 -1.12 -6.16
N GLN A 103 -18.31 -0.82 -5.00
CA GLN A 103 -16.93 -1.23 -4.73
C GLN A 103 -16.83 -2.74 -4.50
N VAL A 104 -15.66 -3.31 -4.74
CA VAL A 104 -15.35 -4.72 -4.45
C VAL A 104 -14.30 -4.79 -3.35
N ARG A 105 -14.57 -5.60 -2.31
CA ARG A 105 -13.55 -6.04 -1.35
C ARG A 105 -13.32 -7.54 -1.52
N ILE A 106 -12.06 -7.97 -1.49
CA ILE A 106 -11.66 -9.34 -1.80
C ILE A 106 -11.16 -9.99 -0.51
N ARG A 107 -11.79 -11.09 -0.10
CA ARG A 107 -11.46 -11.85 1.09
C ARG A 107 -10.97 -13.25 0.72
N SER A 108 -9.71 -13.51 1.03
CA SER A 108 -9.13 -14.84 1.15
C SER A 108 -9.33 -15.31 2.60
N GLY A 109 -8.28 -15.60 3.37
CA GLY A 109 -8.39 -15.99 4.79
C GLY A 109 -8.83 -14.90 5.78
N GLY A 110 -9.21 -13.69 5.35
CA GLY A 110 -9.77 -12.66 6.25
C GLY A 110 -8.82 -12.14 7.36
N HIS A 111 -7.51 -12.18 7.11
CA HIS A 111 -6.43 -11.76 8.04
C HIS A 111 -5.96 -10.30 7.87
N ASP A 112 -6.69 -9.45 7.14
CA ASP A 112 -6.29 -8.03 6.99
C ASP A 112 -6.38 -7.29 8.34
N TYR A 113 -5.27 -6.71 8.79
CA TYR A 113 -5.12 -6.14 10.13
C TYR A 113 -6.07 -4.97 10.43
N GLU A 114 -6.59 -4.31 9.40
CA GLU A 114 -7.51 -3.17 9.47
C GLU A 114 -8.88 -3.50 8.85
N GLY A 115 -9.13 -4.76 8.53
CA GLY A 115 -10.40 -5.26 8.00
C GLY A 115 -10.67 -4.87 6.55
N LEU A 116 -9.69 -4.38 5.78
CA LEU A 116 -9.93 -3.82 4.43
C LEU A 116 -10.40 -4.85 3.40
N SER A 117 -10.35 -6.15 3.72
CA SER A 117 -10.92 -7.24 2.90
C SER A 117 -12.44 -7.42 3.06
N TYR A 118 -13.07 -6.76 4.04
CA TYR A 118 -14.51 -6.90 4.33
C TYR A 118 -15.20 -5.62 4.85
N LEU A 119 -14.46 -4.53 5.11
CA LEU A 119 -15.01 -3.21 5.44
C LEU A 119 -14.97 -2.25 4.24
N CYS A 120 -15.96 -1.37 4.13
CA CYS A 120 -15.95 -0.26 3.18
C CYS A 120 -16.87 0.89 3.63
N LYS A 121 -16.53 2.12 3.24
CA LYS A 121 -17.30 3.35 3.53
C LYS A 121 -18.35 3.71 2.46
N THR A 122 -18.46 2.94 1.38
CA THR A 122 -19.41 3.15 0.27
C THR A 122 -20.07 1.82 -0.11
N PRO A 123 -21.24 1.82 -0.80
CA PRO A 123 -21.86 0.60 -1.35
C PRO A 123 -20.84 -0.35 -1.98
N PHE A 124 -20.84 -1.60 -1.52
CA PHE A 124 -19.82 -2.59 -1.89
C PHE A 124 -20.32 -4.03 -1.80
N VAL A 125 -19.61 -4.93 -2.47
CA VAL A 125 -19.75 -6.38 -2.34
C VAL A 125 -18.44 -6.99 -1.85
N VAL A 126 -18.54 -8.16 -1.19
CA VAL A 126 -17.36 -8.97 -0.83
C VAL A 126 -17.27 -10.17 -1.76
N ILE A 127 -16.13 -10.33 -2.44
CA ILE A 127 -15.76 -11.58 -3.10
C ILE A 127 -14.98 -12.42 -2.09
N ASP A 128 -15.61 -13.47 -1.58
CA ASP A 128 -15.06 -14.37 -0.57
C ASP A 128 -14.58 -15.68 -1.24
N MET A 129 -13.27 -15.78 -1.42
CA MET A 129 -12.62 -16.81 -2.23
C MET A 129 -12.69 -18.23 -1.63
N ARG A 130 -13.36 -18.45 -0.48
CA ARG A 130 -13.32 -19.70 0.30
C ARG A 130 -13.65 -21.00 -0.45
N ASN A 131 -14.33 -20.95 -1.60
CA ASN A 131 -14.65 -22.15 -2.37
C ASN A 131 -13.54 -22.48 -3.39
N LEU A 132 -12.76 -21.48 -3.82
CA LEU A 132 -11.59 -21.61 -4.69
C LEU A 132 -10.34 -21.83 -3.83
N ARG A 133 -10.18 -23.07 -3.34
CA ARG A 133 -9.09 -23.47 -2.42
C ARG A 133 -8.27 -24.68 -2.88
N SER A 134 -8.40 -25.12 -4.14
CA SER A 134 -7.70 -26.33 -4.60
C SER A 134 -6.18 -26.15 -4.54
N VAL A 135 -5.48 -27.21 -4.13
CA VAL A 135 -4.01 -27.32 -4.16
C VAL A 135 -3.64 -28.51 -5.03
N SER A 136 -3.02 -28.24 -6.19
CA SER A 136 -2.53 -29.26 -7.12
C SER A 136 -1.01 -29.21 -7.18
N ILE A 137 -0.35 -30.34 -6.97
CA ILE A 137 1.11 -30.41 -6.75
C ILE A 137 1.74 -31.38 -7.74
N ASP A 138 2.75 -30.89 -8.46
CA ASP A 138 3.68 -31.69 -9.24
C ASP A 138 5.04 -31.75 -8.52
N ILE A 139 5.37 -32.89 -7.93
CA ILE A 139 6.65 -33.11 -7.24
C ILE A 139 7.82 -33.33 -8.22
N LYS A 140 7.55 -33.74 -9.46
CA LYS A 140 8.58 -33.97 -10.48
C LYS A 140 9.13 -32.63 -10.97
N ASP A 141 8.25 -31.67 -11.24
CA ASP A 141 8.62 -30.31 -11.62
C ASP A 141 8.89 -29.41 -10.38
N GLU A 142 8.57 -29.92 -9.18
CA GLU A 142 8.59 -29.22 -7.90
C GLU A 142 7.76 -27.93 -7.94
N THR A 143 6.55 -27.98 -8.51
CA THR A 143 5.64 -26.83 -8.58
C THR A 143 4.27 -27.17 -8.01
N ALA A 144 3.50 -26.15 -7.66
CA ALA A 144 2.10 -26.31 -7.29
C ALA A 144 1.24 -25.17 -7.82
N TRP A 145 0.02 -25.47 -8.22
CA TRP A 145 -1.06 -24.50 -8.42
C TRP A 145 -1.90 -24.44 -7.15
N VAL A 146 -2.08 -23.23 -6.61
CA VAL A 146 -2.74 -22.97 -5.33
C VAL A 146 -3.78 -21.87 -5.53
N GLN A 147 -5.07 -22.20 -5.42
CA GLN A 147 -6.13 -21.20 -5.52
C GLN A 147 -6.14 -20.25 -4.31
N SER A 148 -6.48 -18.99 -4.52
CA SER A 148 -6.32 -17.89 -3.56
C SER A 148 -7.16 -18.00 -2.29
N GLY A 149 -8.21 -18.83 -2.27
CA GLY A 149 -9.00 -19.15 -1.08
C GLY A 149 -8.34 -20.14 -0.13
N ALA A 150 -7.29 -20.84 -0.57
CA ALA A 150 -6.55 -21.76 0.29
C ALA A 150 -5.79 -21.00 1.39
N THR A 151 -5.63 -21.66 2.53
CA THR A 151 -4.83 -21.24 3.67
C THR A 151 -3.39 -21.76 3.59
N LEU A 152 -2.48 -21.15 4.35
CA LEU A 152 -1.11 -21.64 4.48
C LEU A 152 -1.08 -23.07 5.05
N GLY A 153 -1.96 -23.37 6.02
CA GLY A 153 -2.08 -24.70 6.61
C GLY A 153 -2.50 -25.77 5.60
N GLU A 154 -3.55 -25.52 4.80
CA GLU A 154 -3.99 -26.41 3.71
C GLU A 154 -2.87 -26.62 2.68
N LEU A 155 -2.11 -25.58 2.34
CA LEU A 155 -0.95 -25.68 1.44
C LEU A 155 0.17 -26.55 2.03
N TYR A 156 0.61 -26.26 3.26
CA TYR A 156 1.71 -26.97 3.91
C TYR A 156 1.38 -28.45 4.14
N TYR A 157 0.15 -28.74 4.59
CA TYR A 157 -0.35 -30.10 4.73
C TYR A 157 -0.35 -30.84 3.38
N SER A 158 -0.87 -30.21 2.33
CA SER A 158 -0.91 -30.80 0.99
C SER A 158 0.49 -31.13 0.44
N ILE A 159 1.49 -30.29 0.70
CA ILE A 159 2.90 -30.56 0.33
C ILE A 159 3.43 -31.77 1.11
N ALA A 160 3.24 -31.82 2.43
CA ALA A 160 3.72 -32.92 3.26
C ALA A 160 3.11 -34.28 2.90
N GLN A 161 1.83 -34.29 2.49
CA GLN A 161 1.15 -35.48 1.96
C GLN A 161 1.72 -35.98 0.63
N LYS A 162 2.48 -35.16 -0.09
CA LYS A 162 3.14 -35.52 -1.36
C LYS A 162 4.65 -35.76 -1.23
N SER A 163 5.32 -35.10 -0.29
CA SER A 163 6.75 -35.28 -0.05
C SER A 163 7.18 -34.74 1.32
N GLN A 164 7.99 -35.53 2.04
CA GLN A 164 8.61 -35.14 3.31
C GLN A 164 9.85 -34.25 3.14
N THR A 165 10.36 -34.10 1.91
CA THR A 165 11.57 -33.31 1.58
C THR A 165 11.28 -32.07 0.74
N HIS A 166 10.01 -31.65 0.69
CA HIS A 166 9.58 -30.37 0.11
C HIS A 166 8.82 -29.53 1.13
N GLY A 167 8.92 -28.21 0.98
CA GLY A 167 8.14 -27.23 1.72
C GLY A 167 7.92 -25.98 0.88
N PHE A 168 7.40 -24.92 1.52
CA PHE A 168 7.22 -23.62 0.87
C PHE A 168 7.49 -22.45 1.84
N PRO A 169 8.24 -21.40 1.48
CA PRO A 169 8.67 -20.35 2.39
C PRO A 169 7.62 -19.24 2.53
N ALA A 170 6.58 -19.49 3.33
CA ALA A 170 5.55 -18.50 3.66
C ALA A 170 5.41 -18.33 5.19
N GLY A 171 4.31 -17.74 5.64
CA GLY A 171 4.03 -17.37 7.03
C GLY A 171 3.83 -18.53 8.00
N ILE A 172 3.84 -18.17 9.29
CA ILE A 172 3.75 -19.11 10.41
C ILE A 172 2.29 -19.48 10.74
N CYS A 173 1.37 -18.50 10.73
CA CYS A 173 -0.02 -18.73 11.14
C CYS A 173 -0.80 -19.53 10.08
N PRO A 174 -1.29 -20.75 10.37
CA PRO A 174 -1.88 -21.64 9.36
C PRO A 174 -3.10 -21.08 8.64
N SER A 175 -4.02 -20.39 9.33
CA SER A 175 -5.27 -19.87 8.76
C SER A 175 -5.14 -18.63 7.88
N VAL A 176 -3.93 -18.10 7.73
CA VAL A 176 -3.66 -17.00 6.79
C VAL A 176 -3.89 -17.48 5.36
N GLY A 177 -4.72 -16.77 4.60
CA GLY A 177 -5.03 -17.12 3.22
C GLY A 177 -3.97 -16.67 2.21
N VAL A 178 -3.63 -17.55 1.25
CA VAL A 178 -2.51 -17.34 0.32
C VAL A 178 -2.70 -16.11 -0.58
N GLY A 179 -3.94 -15.80 -0.99
CA GLY A 179 -4.24 -14.67 -1.88
C GLY A 179 -3.80 -13.32 -1.30
N GLY A 180 -4.10 -13.07 -0.02
CA GLY A 180 -3.61 -11.89 0.69
C GLY A 180 -2.12 -11.97 1.01
N HIS A 181 -1.68 -13.13 1.54
CA HIS A 181 -0.32 -13.30 2.04
C HIS A 181 0.75 -13.15 0.96
N PHE A 182 0.63 -13.89 -0.15
CA PHE A 182 1.59 -13.85 -1.25
C PHE A 182 1.57 -12.50 -1.94
N SER A 183 0.38 -11.89 -2.11
CA SER A 183 0.31 -10.62 -2.82
C SER A 183 0.88 -9.41 -2.06
N GLY A 184 1.06 -9.51 -0.74
CA GLY A 184 1.85 -8.56 0.05
C GLY A 184 3.29 -8.99 0.33
N GLY A 185 3.77 -10.10 -0.25
CA GLY A 185 5.13 -10.63 -0.07
C GLY A 185 5.13 -11.99 0.62
N GLY A 186 4.86 -12.00 1.94
CA GLY A 186 4.78 -13.20 2.77
C GLY A 186 6.15 -13.71 3.22
N PHE A 187 6.46 -13.63 4.52
CA PHE A 187 7.67 -14.21 5.13
C PHE A 187 7.28 -15.15 6.28
N GLY A 188 8.22 -16.00 6.68
CA GLY A 188 8.18 -16.80 7.90
C GLY A 188 9.55 -17.46 8.16
N ALA A 189 9.56 -18.58 8.89
CA ALA A 189 10.79 -19.18 9.42
C ALA A 189 11.85 -19.58 8.37
N MET A 190 11.49 -19.75 7.09
CA MET A 190 12.45 -20.07 6.01
C MET A 190 12.97 -18.85 5.21
N VAL A 191 12.58 -17.63 5.59
CA VAL A 191 12.88 -16.39 4.83
C VAL A 191 14.37 -16.17 4.57
N ARG A 192 15.23 -16.56 5.52
CA ARG A 192 16.69 -16.42 5.40
C ARG A 192 17.33 -17.38 4.40
N LYS A 193 16.67 -18.50 4.04
CA LYS A 193 17.15 -19.46 3.03
C LYS A 193 16.54 -19.25 1.66
N TYR A 194 15.23 -19.00 1.60
CA TYR A 194 14.48 -19.01 0.33
C TYR A 194 13.81 -17.68 -0.05
N GLY A 195 13.89 -16.65 0.80
CA GLY A 195 13.21 -15.38 0.57
C GLY A 195 11.72 -15.44 0.93
N LEU A 196 10.93 -14.58 0.30
CA LEU A 196 9.49 -14.47 0.51
C LEU A 196 8.71 -15.52 -0.28
N ALA A 197 7.46 -15.76 0.09
CA ALA A 197 6.52 -16.55 -0.71
C ALA A 197 6.41 -15.98 -2.13
N ALA A 198 6.28 -14.66 -2.25
CA ALA A 198 6.24 -13.93 -3.52
C ALA A 198 7.52 -14.05 -4.37
N ASP A 199 8.70 -14.25 -3.75
CA ASP A 199 9.95 -14.50 -4.49
C ASP A 199 9.94 -15.89 -5.16
N ASN A 200 9.07 -16.80 -4.71
CA ASN A 200 8.95 -18.19 -5.19
C ASN A 200 7.66 -18.42 -6.01
N VAL A 201 6.93 -17.35 -6.37
CA VAL A 201 5.82 -17.38 -7.35
C VAL A 201 6.39 -17.27 -8.76
N ILE A 202 5.98 -18.19 -9.64
CA ILE A 202 6.46 -18.30 -11.03
C ILE A 202 5.38 -17.99 -12.08
N ASP A 203 4.10 -18.08 -11.71
CA ASP A 203 2.92 -17.75 -12.53
C ASP A 203 1.72 -17.41 -11.63
N ALA A 204 0.64 -16.86 -12.20
CA ALA A 204 -0.61 -16.59 -11.49
C ALA A 204 -1.78 -16.43 -12.47
N TYR A 205 -2.98 -16.84 -12.07
CA TYR A 205 -4.22 -16.42 -12.76
C TYR A 205 -4.86 -15.26 -12.00
N LEU A 206 -5.25 -14.19 -12.73
CA LEU A 206 -5.89 -12.99 -12.19
C LEU A 206 -7.08 -12.59 -13.07
N VAL A 207 -8.17 -12.13 -12.47
CA VAL A 207 -9.25 -11.41 -13.16
C VAL A 207 -9.06 -9.90 -12.99
N ASP A 208 -8.98 -9.18 -14.10
CA ASP A 208 -8.70 -7.73 -14.15
C ASP A 208 -9.97 -6.86 -14.09
N ALA A 209 -9.82 -5.55 -14.35
CA ALA A 209 -10.92 -4.60 -14.26
C ALA A 209 -11.93 -4.80 -15.39
N GLU A 210 -11.50 -5.25 -16.56
CA GLU A 210 -12.35 -5.57 -17.70
C GLU A 210 -13.02 -6.95 -17.58
N GLY A 211 -12.76 -7.69 -16.48
CA GLY A 211 -13.29 -9.03 -16.26
C GLY A 211 -12.60 -10.10 -17.11
N ARG A 212 -11.39 -9.87 -17.62
CA ARG A 212 -10.61 -10.87 -18.36
C ARG A 212 -9.83 -11.74 -17.39
N LEU A 213 -9.79 -13.04 -17.64
CA LEU A 213 -8.89 -13.97 -16.95
C LEU A 213 -7.53 -13.94 -17.64
N LEU A 214 -6.48 -13.61 -16.90
CA LEU A 214 -5.11 -13.46 -17.38
C LEU A 214 -4.18 -14.40 -16.61
N ASP A 215 -3.36 -15.15 -17.33
CA ASP A 215 -2.15 -15.79 -16.79
C ASP A 215 -0.97 -14.80 -16.80
N ARG A 216 0.24 -15.25 -16.42
CA ARG A 216 1.44 -14.41 -16.46
C ARG A 216 1.73 -13.81 -17.84
N GLU A 217 1.56 -14.59 -18.91
CA GLU A 217 1.85 -14.15 -20.28
C GLU A 217 0.87 -13.06 -20.70
N ALA A 218 -0.44 -13.29 -20.51
CA ALA A 218 -1.49 -12.35 -20.86
C ALA A 218 -1.49 -11.07 -19.99
N MET A 219 -1.13 -11.16 -18.70
CA MET A 219 -1.03 -9.98 -17.82
C MET A 219 0.26 -9.17 -18.03
N GLY A 220 1.31 -9.81 -18.54
CA GLY A 220 2.64 -9.24 -18.74
C GLY A 220 3.43 -9.00 -17.44
N GLU A 221 4.76 -8.88 -17.59
CA GLU A 221 5.70 -8.85 -16.47
C GLU A 221 5.50 -7.68 -15.49
N ASP A 222 4.91 -6.55 -15.91
CA ASP A 222 4.64 -5.41 -15.04
C ASP A 222 3.52 -5.70 -14.02
N LEU A 223 2.42 -6.31 -14.46
CA LEU A 223 1.33 -6.71 -13.57
C LEU A 223 1.75 -7.93 -12.74
N PHE A 224 2.43 -8.91 -13.35
CA PHE A 224 2.99 -10.06 -12.63
C PHE A 224 4.05 -9.66 -11.58
N TRP A 225 4.81 -8.59 -11.80
CA TRP A 225 5.65 -7.96 -10.77
C TRP A 225 4.78 -7.31 -9.69
N ALA A 226 3.81 -6.47 -10.05
CA ALA A 226 3.01 -5.71 -9.11
C ALA A 226 2.20 -6.58 -8.13
N ILE A 227 1.62 -7.69 -8.58
CA ILE A 227 0.88 -8.59 -7.70
C ILE A 227 1.76 -9.35 -6.69
N ARG A 228 3.07 -9.52 -6.95
CA ARG A 228 3.99 -10.25 -6.07
C ARG A 228 4.58 -9.37 -4.96
N GLY A 229 3.76 -8.56 -4.31
CA GLY A 229 4.17 -7.74 -3.16
C GLY A 229 3.44 -6.41 -3.02
N GLY A 230 2.79 -5.90 -4.07
CA GLY A 230 2.09 -4.61 -4.07
C GLY A 230 0.69 -4.62 -3.46
N GLY A 231 0.22 -5.77 -2.97
CA GLY A 231 -1.14 -5.99 -2.47
C GLY A 231 -2.13 -6.21 -3.61
N GLY A 232 -2.54 -7.47 -3.81
CA GLY A 232 -3.30 -7.91 -5.00
C GLY A 232 -4.63 -7.17 -5.19
N ALA A 233 -5.30 -6.82 -4.10
CA ALA A 233 -6.55 -6.04 -4.10
C ALA A 233 -6.40 -4.60 -4.65
N SER A 234 -5.20 -4.18 -5.06
CA SER A 234 -4.96 -2.95 -5.81
C SER A 234 -5.05 -3.14 -7.34
N PHE A 235 -5.02 -4.38 -7.84
CA PHE A 235 -4.78 -4.68 -9.26
C PHE A 235 -5.78 -5.67 -9.89
N GLY A 236 -6.41 -6.53 -9.10
CA GLY A 236 -7.38 -7.51 -9.60
C GLY A 236 -7.79 -8.55 -8.57
N VAL A 237 -8.61 -9.51 -9.00
CA VAL A 237 -8.94 -10.71 -8.21
C VAL A 237 -8.01 -11.83 -8.63
N ILE A 238 -6.97 -12.07 -7.83
CA ILE A 238 -6.03 -13.18 -8.07
C ILE A 238 -6.77 -14.49 -7.77
N VAL A 239 -6.96 -15.33 -8.79
CA VAL A 239 -7.66 -16.62 -8.71
C VAL A 239 -6.75 -17.69 -8.11
N SER A 240 -5.52 -17.79 -8.61
CA SER A 240 -4.57 -18.80 -8.17
C SER A 240 -3.11 -18.40 -8.45
N TRP A 241 -2.20 -19.08 -7.78
CA TRP A 241 -0.75 -18.90 -7.89
C TRP A 241 -0.10 -20.19 -8.35
N LYS A 242 0.86 -20.10 -9.28
CA LYS A 242 1.84 -21.16 -9.51
C LYS A 242 3.09 -20.86 -8.71
N ILE A 243 3.43 -21.74 -7.79
CA ILE A 243 4.59 -21.63 -6.92
C ILE A 243 5.65 -22.67 -7.27
N LYS A 244 6.92 -22.31 -7.06
CA LYS A 244 8.03 -23.27 -7.01
C LYS A 244 8.20 -23.74 -5.56
N LEU A 245 8.14 -25.06 -5.36
CA LEU A 245 8.41 -25.69 -4.08
C LEU A 245 9.92 -25.65 -3.79
N VAL A 246 10.28 -25.66 -2.50
CA VAL A 246 11.67 -25.65 -2.06
C VAL A 246 12.01 -26.95 -1.34
N ARG A 247 13.24 -27.42 -1.50
CA ARG A 247 13.73 -28.62 -0.78
C ARG A 247 13.92 -28.31 0.70
N VAL A 248 13.57 -29.27 1.55
CA VAL A 248 13.86 -29.27 2.99
C VAL A 248 14.51 -30.62 3.35
N PRO A 249 15.42 -30.67 4.32
CA PRO A 249 15.96 -31.93 4.80
C PRO A 249 14.86 -32.76 5.47
N GLU A 250 15.03 -34.09 5.49
CA GLU A 250 14.10 -35.03 6.16
C GLU A 250 13.95 -34.72 7.66
N LYS A 251 15.02 -34.19 8.27
CA LYS A 251 15.04 -33.69 9.63
C LYS A 251 15.42 -32.21 9.68
N VAL A 252 14.64 -31.45 10.41
CA VAL A 252 14.94 -30.09 10.87
C VAL A 252 15.07 -30.09 12.39
N THR A 253 15.77 -29.12 12.95
CA THR A 253 15.91 -28.96 14.40
C THR A 253 15.24 -27.66 14.84
N VAL A 254 14.39 -27.70 15.87
CA VAL A 254 13.76 -26.53 16.47
C VAL A 254 14.15 -26.38 17.94
N PHE A 255 14.03 -25.17 18.49
CA PHE A 255 14.11 -24.91 19.92
C PHE A 255 13.31 -23.67 20.33
N ASN A 256 12.96 -23.62 21.62
CA ASN A 256 12.51 -22.41 22.33
C ASN A 256 13.40 -22.23 23.57
N VAL A 257 14.16 -21.15 23.63
CA VAL A 257 14.92 -20.77 24.83
C VAL A 257 14.26 -19.55 25.46
N HIS A 258 13.71 -19.73 26.66
CA HIS A 258 13.05 -18.69 27.44
C HIS A 258 14.06 -17.98 28.36
N LYS A 259 13.94 -16.65 28.49
CA LYS A 259 14.80 -15.81 29.33
C LYS A 259 13.96 -14.69 29.97
N SER A 260 13.98 -14.54 31.30
CA SER A 260 13.29 -13.42 31.95
C SER A 260 13.95 -12.09 31.59
N MET A 261 13.16 -11.06 31.31
CA MET A 261 13.64 -9.69 31.08
C MET A 261 14.16 -9.01 32.36
N ASP A 262 13.89 -9.58 33.55
CA ASP A 262 14.45 -9.11 34.82
C ASP A 262 15.94 -9.47 34.97
N ASP A 263 16.40 -10.51 34.27
CA ASP A 263 17.83 -10.82 34.12
C ASP A 263 18.47 -9.80 33.17
N GLN A 264 19.42 -9.02 33.69
CA GLN A 264 20.17 -8.02 32.92
C GLN A 264 20.85 -8.65 31.68
N ASN A 265 21.29 -9.91 31.80
CA ASN A 265 21.93 -10.65 30.72
C ASN A 265 20.97 -10.95 29.55
N THR A 266 19.65 -10.95 29.75
CA THR A 266 18.69 -11.13 28.64
C THR A 266 18.81 -10.00 27.63
N THR A 267 18.98 -8.76 28.08
CA THR A 267 19.17 -7.61 27.16
C THR A 267 20.53 -7.65 26.46
N GLU A 268 21.56 -8.23 27.09
CA GLU A 268 22.86 -8.52 26.47
C GLU A 268 22.73 -9.55 25.35
N ILE A 269 22.04 -10.66 25.60
CA ILE A 269 21.80 -11.74 24.62
C ILE A 269 20.99 -11.20 23.41
N ILE A 270 19.93 -10.40 23.65
CA ILE A 270 19.17 -9.75 22.58
C ILE A 270 20.07 -8.78 21.78
N HIS A 271 20.92 -8.01 22.45
CA HIS A 271 21.85 -7.10 21.78
C HIS A 271 22.86 -7.85 20.91
N HIS A 272 23.42 -8.96 21.40
CA HIS A 272 24.32 -9.80 20.63
C HIS A 272 23.61 -10.44 19.42
N TRP A 273 22.40 -10.97 19.60
CA TRP A 273 21.57 -11.56 18.54
C TRP A 273 21.43 -10.64 17.32
N GLN A 274 21.18 -9.34 17.52
CA GLN A 274 21.07 -8.36 16.43
C GLN A 274 22.35 -8.31 15.56
N HIS A 275 23.53 -8.45 16.15
CA HIS A 275 24.82 -8.36 15.48
C HIS A 275 25.25 -9.63 14.74
N VAL A 276 24.78 -10.81 15.19
CA VAL A 276 25.18 -12.11 14.62
C VAL A 276 24.12 -12.74 13.71
N MET A 277 22.82 -12.65 14.05
CA MET A 277 21.80 -13.48 13.43
C MET A 277 21.69 -13.24 11.91
N HIS A 278 21.77 -11.99 11.46
CA HIS A 278 21.74 -11.66 10.03
C HIS A 278 22.94 -12.23 9.24
N LYS A 279 24.05 -12.58 9.91
CA LYS A 279 25.30 -13.13 9.34
C LYS A 279 25.42 -14.66 9.46
N MET A 280 24.54 -15.32 10.21
CA MET A 280 24.58 -16.78 10.39
C MET A 280 24.23 -17.55 9.11
N LYS A 281 24.54 -18.86 9.07
CA LYS A 281 24.11 -19.80 8.00
C LYS A 281 22.65 -19.55 7.61
N LYS A 282 22.31 -19.63 6.32
CA LYS A 282 20.97 -19.31 5.81
C LYS A 282 19.89 -20.25 6.35
N GLU A 283 20.29 -21.47 6.66
CA GLU A 283 19.53 -22.57 7.25
C GLU A 283 18.97 -22.26 8.64
N LEU A 284 19.58 -21.32 9.37
CA LEU A 284 19.19 -20.97 10.73
C LEU A 284 18.30 -19.73 10.75
N PHE A 285 17.17 -19.83 11.43
CA PHE A 285 16.27 -18.74 11.77
C PHE A 285 16.04 -18.77 13.27
N ILE A 286 16.32 -17.68 13.97
CA ILE A 286 15.99 -17.50 15.39
C ILE A 286 15.29 -16.16 15.50
N ARG A 287 13.96 -16.16 15.73
CA ARG A 287 13.24 -14.94 16.08
C ARG A 287 13.26 -14.73 17.59
N VAL A 288 13.16 -13.47 18.02
CA VAL A 288 12.98 -13.12 19.43
C VAL A 288 11.55 -12.63 19.60
N ILE A 289 10.81 -13.23 20.53
CA ILE A 289 9.48 -12.78 20.95
C ILE A 289 9.64 -12.24 22.37
N ILE A 290 9.51 -10.92 22.55
CA ILE A 290 9.36 -10.34 23.90
C ILE A 290 7.87 -10.28 24.20
N GLN A 291 7.45 -10.85 25.33
CA GLN A 291 6.03 -10.96 25.69
C GLN A 291 5.80 -10.87 27.19
N TYR A 292 4.64 -10.35 27.57
CA TYR A 292 4.15 -10.43 28.95
C TYR A 292 3.74 -11.87 29.29
N ILE A 293 4.06 -12.32 30.50
CA ILE A 293 3.62 -13.61 31.04
C ILE A 293 2.96 -13.46 32.41
N HIS A 294 1.95 -14.29 32.65
CA HIS A 294 1.21 -14.39 33.90
C HIS A 294 1.30 -15.82 34.41
N ASP A 295 2.09 -16.04 35.46
CA ASP A 295 2.03 -17.25 36.28
C ASP A 295 1.17 -16.96 37.52
N ASP A 296 0.53 -17.98 38.08
CA ASP A 296 -0.40 -17.93 39.23
C ASP A 296 0.17 -17.26 40.52
N LYS A 297 1.45 -16.87 40.51
CA LYS A 297 2.17 -16.28 41.65
C LYS A 297 2.90 -14.96 41.32
N ASN A 298 3.09 -14.60 40.05
CA ASN A 298 3.83 -13.39 39.67
C ASN A 298 3.59 -12.98 38.21
N THR A 299 3.66 -11.67 37.95
CA THR A 299 3.63 -11.09 36.61
C THR A 299 5.02 -10.68 36.18
N SER A 300 5.46 -11.07 34.98
CA SER A 300 6.78 -10.71 34.47
C SER A 300 6.77 -10.60 32.94
N VAL A 301 7.94 -10.32 32.36
CA VAL A 301 8.13 -10.25 30.90
C VAL A 301 9.29 -11.15 30.54
N GLU A 302 9.16 -11.91 29.46
CA GLU A 302 10.22 -12.79 28.96
C GLU A 302 10.62 -12.44 27.52
N ALA A 303 11.79 -12.94 27.11
CA ALA A 303 12.22 -13.05 25.73
C ALA A 303 12.36 -14.53 25.36
N VAL A 304 11.60 -14.97 24.36
CA VAL A 304 11.64 -16.32 23.79
C VAL A 304 12.43 -16.31 22.50
N PHE A 305 13.53 -17.06 22.47
CA PHE A 305 14.32 -17.33 21.28
C PHE A 305 13.75 -18.58 20.59
N ASN A 306 12.87 -18.37 19.61
CA ASN A 306 12.14 -19.43 18.90
C ASN A 306 12.78 -19.67 17.52
N SER A 307 13.14 -20.93 17.25
CA SER A 307 14.13 -21.28 16.23
C SER A 307 13.70 -22.39 15.27
N LEU A 308 14.10 -22.25 14.00
CA LEU A 308 14.11 -23.29 12.98
C LEU A 308 15.53 -23.39 12.42
N PHE A 309 16.10 -24.59 12.43
CA PHE A 309 17.32 -24.93 11.72
C PHE A 309 17.05 -26.01 10.68
N LEU A 310 17.29 -25.71 9.41
CA LEU A 310 17.18 -26.64 8.30
C LEU A 310 18.41 -27.56 8.23
N GLY A 311 18.56 -28.39 9.27
CA GLY A 311 19.61 -29.39 9.45
C GLY A 311 19.52 -30.08 10.82
N GLU A 312 20.49 -30.96 11.10
CA GLU A 312 20.53 -31.84 12.27
C GLU A 312 21.02 -31.15 13.56
N LEU A 313 20.70 -31.76 14.71
CA LEU A 313 20.98 -31.26 16.04
C LEU A 313 22.47 -31.00 16.29
N LYS A 314 23.34 -31.92 15.84
CA LYS A 314 24.79 -31.86 16.04
C LYS A 314 25.40 -30.60 15.40
N ASP A 315 24.96 -30.27 14.19
CA ASP A 315 25.39 -29.10 13.43
C ASP A 315 24.88 -27.81 14.06
N LEU A 316 23.63 -27.82 14.56
CA LEU A 316 23.07 -26.67 15.28
C LEU A 316 23.85 -26.36 16.55
N ILE A 317 24.10 -27.36 17.41
CA ILE A 317 24.81 -27.16 18.68
C ILE A 317 26.25 -26.70 18.43
N THR A 318 26.92 -27.25 17.41
CA THR A 318 28.27 -26.82 17.01
C THR A 318 28.28 -25.37 16.53
N LEU A 319 27.31 -24.99 15.69
CA LEU A 319 27.15 -23.62 15.20
C LEU A 319 26.89 -22.63 16.35
N MET A 320 25.96 -22.97 17.26
CA MET A 320 25.55 -22.10 18.37
C MET A 320 26.68 -21.93 19.39
N ASN A 321 27.36 -23.00 19.79
CA ASN A 321 28.54 -22.91 20.68
C ASN A 321 29.68 -22.06 20.07
N THR A 322 29.78 -21.99 18.74
CA THR A 322 30.84 -21.24 18.05
C THR A 322 30.47 -19.79 17.77
N LYS A 323 29.17 -19.47 17.57
CA LYS A 323 28.71 -18.17 17.02
C LYS A 323 27.71 -17.41 17.87
N PHE A 324 27.13 -18.04 18.89
CA PHE A 324 26.23 -17.40 19.86
C PHE A 324 26.18 -18.20 21.19
N PRO A 325 27.34 -18.50 21.83
CA PRO A 325 27.41 -19.32 23.05
C PRO A 325 26.65 -18.73 24.24
N GLU A 326 26.41 -17.41 24.25
CA GLU A 326 25.73 -16.65 25.30
C GLU A 326 24.24 -17.03 25.45
N LEU A 327 23.62 -17.63 24.43
CA LEU A 327 22.27 -18.19 24.56
C LEU A 327 22.25 -19.40 25.51
N HIS A 328 23.39 -20.10 25.62
CA HIS A 328 23.60 -21.33 26.40
C HIS A 328 22.71 -22.51 25.98
N LEU A 329 22.42 -22.63 24.67
CA LEU A 329 21.63 -23.71 24.09
C LEU A 329 22.29 -25.09 24.31
N LYS A 330 21.54 -26.04 24.86
CA LYS A 330 21.99 -27.42 25.09
C LYS A 330 21.23 -28.39 24.17
N PRO A 331 21.79 -29.59 23.87
CA PRO A 331 21.12 -30.58 23.04
C PRO A 331 19.70 -30.95 23.51
N LYS A 332 19.48 -30.96 24.83
CA LYS A 332 18.17 -31.26 25.45
C LYS A 332 17.11 -30.17 25.27
N ASP A 333 17.51 -28.96 24.87
CA ASP A 333 16.58 -27.83 24.65
C ASP A 333 16.06 -27.83 23.20
N CYS A 334 16.56 -28.74 22.36
CA CYS A 334 16.28 -28.87 20.94
C CYS A 334 15.45 -30.12 20.64
N ILE A 335 14.68 -30.09 19.55
CA ILE A 335 13.88 -31.22 19.07
C ILE A 335 14.15 -31.40 17.57
N GLU A 336 14.58 -32.60 17.17
CA GLU A 336 14.58 -33.00 15.75
C GLU A 336 13.18 -33.47 15.35
N MET A 337 12.72 -33.05 14.17
CA MET A 337 11.40 -33.38 13.62
C MET A 337 11.40 -33.20 12.10
N SER A 338 10.32 -33.62 11.42
CA SER A 338 10.10 -33.27 10.01
C SER A 338 9.80 -31.78 9.84
N TRP A 339 9.92 -31.28 8.60
CA TRP A 339 9.56 -29.88 8.31
C TRP A 339 8.09 -29.58 8.64
N ILE A 340 7.15 -30.49 8.36
CA ILE A 340 5.72 -30.24 8.64
C ILE A 340 5.41 -30.21 10.13
N GLU A 341 6.05 -31.05 10.94
CA GLU A 341 5.97 -30.95 12.42
C GLU A 341 6.54 -29.62 12.91
N SER A 342 7.56 -29.07 12.25
CA SER A 342 8.08 -27.73 12.60
C SER A 342 7.08 -26.62 12.30
N VAL A 343 6.26 -26.74 11.25
CA VAL A 343 5.15 -25.81 10.97
C VAL A 343 4.13 -25.84 12.12
N VAL A 344 3.73 -27.04 12.56
CA VAL A 344 2.82 -27.26 13.68
C VAL A 344 3.39 -26.68 15.00
N TYR A 345 4.67 -26.93 15.26
CA TYR A 345 5.41 -26.38 16.41
C TYR A 345 5.43 -24.84 16.41
N PHE A 346 5.70 -24.21 15.26
CA PHE A 346 5.70 -22.75 15.12
C PHE A 346 4.31 -22.12 15.22
N ALA A 347 3.25 -22.87 14.88
CA ALA A 347 1.86 -22.46 15.07
C ALA A 347 1.43 -22.53 16.55
N GLY A 348 2.15 -23.24 17.42
CA GLY A 348 1.78 -23.46 18.82
C GLY A 348 0.68 -24.50 19.00
N LEU A 349 0.56 -25.43 18.06
CA LEU A 349 -0.44 -26.50 18.06
C LEU A 349 0.15 -27.80 18.64
N GLU A 350 -0.71 -28.72 19.07
CA GLU A 350 -0.31 -30.10 19.38
C GLU A 350 0.26 -30.77 18.11
N LYS A 351 1.13 -31.78 18.26
CA LYS A 351 2.00 -32.33 17.18
C LYS A 351 1.29 -33.13 16.07
N THR A 352 0.09 -32.76 15.66
CA THR A 352 -0.72 -33.41 14.61
C THR A 352 -0.87 -32.47 13.40
N PRO A 353 -0.27 -32.78 12.24
CA PRO A 353 -0.35 -31.95 11.02
C PRO A 353 -1.78 -31.65 10.55
N GLU A 354 -2.75 -32.48 10.90
CA GLU A 354 -4.16 -32.33 10.55
C GLU A 354 -4.76 -31.04 11.13
N LEU A 355 -4.23 -30.56 12.27
CA LEU A 355 -4.68 -29.30 12.89
C LEU A 355 -4.38 -28.07 12.02
N LEU A 356 -3.47 -28.19 11.03
CA LEU A 356 -3.22 -27.13 10.05
C LEU A 356 -4.40 -26.90 9.12
N LEU A 357 -5.32 -27.86 8.98
CA LEU A 357 -6.57 -27.72 8.20
C LEU A 357 -7.64 -26.90 8.94
N GLY A 358 -7.36 -26.49 10.18
CA GLY A 358 -8.21 -25.64 11.01
C GLY A 358 -9.08 -26.41 12.01
N ASN A 359 -9.38 -25.75 13.12
CA ASN A 359 -10.28 -26.23 14.18
C ASN A 359 -11.61 -25.45 14.17
N LYS A 360 -12.60 -25.92 14.95
CA LYS A 360 -13.87 -25.18 15.15
C LYS A 360 -13.68 -23.79 15.79
N THR A 361 -12.56 -23.57 16.47
CA THR A 361 -12.12 -22.31 17.04
C THR A 361 -10.70 -22.03 16.59
N ASP A 362 -10.50 -20.92 15.87
CA ASP A 362 -9.18 -20.44 15.47
C ASP A 362 -8.56 -19.61 16.62
N PRO A 363 -7.39 -20.00 17.16
CA PRO A 363 -6.78 -19.34 18.32
C PRO A 363 -6.16 -17.96 18.00
N TYR A 364 -6.08 -17.57 16.73
CA TYR A 364 -5.56 -16.26 16.31
C TYR A 364 -6.65 -15.18 16.29
N VAL A 365 -7.93 -15.55 16.30
CA VAL A 365 -9.06 -14.60 16.38
C VAL A 365 -9.01 -13.87 17.73
N SER A 366 -8.79 -12.56 17.67
CA SER A 366 -8.66 -11.70 18.86
C SER A 366 -8.89 -10.24 18.48
N TYR A 367 -9.33 -9.39 19.39
CA TYR A 367 -9.28 -7.95 19.14
C TYR A 367 -7.82 -7.53 19.22
N PHE A 368 -7.29 -6.91 18.15
CA PHE A 368 -5.90 -6.48 18.17
C PHE A 368 -5.62 -5.22 17.36
N LYS A 369 -4.54 -4.54 17.73
CA LYS A 369 -3.87 -3.55 16.88
C LYS A 369 -2.39 -3.94 16.75
N ALA A 370 -1.88 -3.82 15.54
CA ALA A 370 -0.48 -4.06 15.24
C ALA A 370 0.14 -2.90 14.46
N LYS A 371 1.48 -2.85 14.50
CA LYS A 371 2.34 -1.95 13.73
C LYS A 371 3.64 -2.67 13.37
N SER A 372 4.42 -2.11 12.46
CA SER A 372 5.71 -2.69 12.09
C SER A 372 6.78 -1.66 11.78
N ASP A 373 8.03 -2.04 12.02
CA ASP A 373 9.23 -1.31 11.65
C ASP A 373 10.27 -2.27 11.04
N PHE A 374 11.25 -1.69 10.36
CA PHE A 374 12.50 -2.39 10.03
C PHE A 374 13.68 -1.77 10.77
N VAL A 375 14.56 -2.61 11.27
CA VAL A 375 15.77 -2.19 12.00
C VAL A 375 16.98 -2.34 11.10
N THR A 376 17.75 -1.26 10.94
CA THR A 376 18.95 -1.21 10.06
C THR A 376 20.27 -1.08 10.83
N LYS A 377 20.20 -0.77 12.13
CA LYS A 377 21.33 -0.69 13.07
C LYS A 377 20.89 -1.27 14.41
N ALA A 378 21.82 -1.90 15.14
CA ALA A 378 21.47 -2.52 16.41
C ALA A 378 20.94 -1.48 17.42
N ILE A 379 19.81 -1.80 18.05
CA ILE A 379 19.16 -1.03 19.09
C ILE A 379 19.86 -1.31 20.42
N ALA A 380 20.15 -0.26 21.18
CA ALA A 380 20.89 -0.34 22.43
C ALA A 380 20.11 -1.07 23.54
N LYS A 381 20.82 -1.81 24.40
CA LYS A 381 20.28 -2.72 25.44
C LYS A 381 19.24 -2.05 26.36
N GLN A 382 19.50 -0.81 26.77
CA GLN A 382 18.62 -0.04 27.65
C GLN A 382 17.24 0.25 27.04
N VAL A 383 17.11 0.22 25.71
CA VAL A 383 15.81 0.34 25.02
C VAL A 383 14.99 -0.94 25.24
N PHE A 384 15.59 -2.13 25.12
CA PHE A 384 14.92 -3.40 25.40
C PHE A 384 14.54 -3.56 26.88
N LYS A 385 15.40 -3.10 27.80
CA LYS A 385 15.04 -3.02 29.22
C LYS A 385 13.77 -2.19 29.43
N ARG A 386 13.73 -0.98 28.85
CA ARG A 386 12.58 -0.07 28.96
C ARG A 386 11.33 -0.58 28.23
N ILE A 387 11.48 -1.38 27.18
CA ILE A 387 10.37 -2.11 26.55
C ILE A 387 9.79 -3.12 27.54
N GLY A 388 10.63 -3.92 28.22
CA GLY A 388 10.18 -4.85 29.26
C GLY A 388 9.42 -4.16 30.39
N GLU A 389 9.95 -3.06 30.93
CA GLU A 389 9.29 -2.23 31.95
C GLU A 389 7.92 -1.70 31.48
N ASN A 390 7.78 -1.33 30.20
CA ASN A 390 6.54 -0.85 29.62
C ASN A 390 5.51 -1.99 29.38
N PHE A 391 5.99 -3.20 29.04
CA PHE A 391 5.13 -4.36 28.77
C PHE A 391 4.32 -4.81 29.99
N LEU A 392 4.78 -4.52 31.21
CA LEU A 392 4.02 -4.77 32.45
C LEU A 392 2.67 -4.01 32.53
N GLN A 393 2.45 -3.01 31.66
CA GLN A 393 1.20 -2.26 31.57
C GLN A 393 0.11 -2.97 30.73
N GLN A 394 0.43 -4.08 30.07
CA GLN A 394 -0.46 -4.76 29.11
C GLN A 394 -0.42 -6.28 29.31
N LYS A 395 -1.58 -6.94 29.27
CA LYS A 395 -1.67 -8.39 29.53
C LYS A 395 -1.41 -9.29 28.32
N LEU A 396 -1.72 -8.83 27.11
CA LEU A 396 -1.52 -9.60 25.87
C LEU A 396 -0.77 -8.75 24.87
N VAL A 397 0.55 -8.70 25.03
CA VAL A 397 1.44 -7.80 24.29
C VAL A 397 2.69 -8.53 23.81
N PHE A 398 3.08 -8.25 22.57
CA PHE A 398 4.17 -8.93 21.88
C PHE A 398 5.02 -7.92 21.10
N LEU A 399 6.34 -8.06 21.21
CA LEU A 399 7.30 -7.50 20.27
C LEU A 399 8.03 -8.68 19.59
N ILE A 400 7.83 -8.85 18.28
CA ILE A 400 8.39 -9.97 17.53
C ILE A 400 9.49 -9.43 16.60
N LEU A 401 10.71 -9.96 16.74
CA LEU A 401 11.89 -9.57 15.98
C LEU A 401 12.29 -10.73 15.06
N GLU A 402 12.08 -10.58 13.75
CA GLU A 402 12.29 -11.65 12.76
C GLU A 402 13.52 -11.38 11.88
N PRO A 403 14.54 -12.25 11.94
CA PRO A 403 15.87 -11.96 11.39
C PRO A 403 15.90 -12.00 9.86
N TYR A 404 16.51 -10.97 9.27
CA TYR A 404 16.76 -10.88 7.84
C TYR A 404 18.23 -11.30 7.57
N GLY A 405 18.84 -10.79 6.50
CA GLY A 405 20.09 -11.34 5.99
C GLY A 405 19.88 -12.65 5.22
N GLY A 406 20.96 -13.41 5.04
CA GLY A 406 20.92 -14.60 4.18
C GLY A 406 20.42 -14.26 2.78
N ARG A 407 19.43 -15.02 2.28
CA ARG A 407 18.78 -14.82 0.96
C ARG A 407 18.19 -13.42 0.78
N MET A 408 17.70 -12.79 1.85
CA MET A 408 17.15 -11.43 1.80
C MET A 408 18.20 -10.35 1.48
N ASN A 409 19.50 -10.65 1.61
CA ASN A 409 20.58 -9.74 1.19
C ASN A 409 21.01 -9.96 -0.28
N GLU A 410 20.51 -11.00 -0.96
CA GLU A 410 20.90 -11.38 -2.32
C GLU A 410 19.90 -10.87 -3.38
N ILE A 411 18.64 -10.72 -2.98
CA ILE A 411 17.55 -10.25 -3.84
C ILE A 411 17.59 -8.71 -3.88
N SER A 412 17.47 -8.13 -5.08
CA SER A 412 17.40 -6.67 -5.28
C SER A 412 16.16 -6.07 -4.62
N GLU A 413 16.25 -4.85 -4.09
CA GLU A 413 15.09 -4.10 -3.56
C GLU A 413 13.98 -3.91 -4.63
N SER A 414 14.32 -3.90 -5.92
CA SER A 414 13.36 -3.74 -7.03
C SER A 414 12.89 -5.05 -7.68
N HIS A 415 13.38 -6.22 -7.23
CA HIS A 415 13.08 -7.51 -7.87
C HIS A 415 11.58 -7.84 -7.91
N ILE A 416 10.90 -7.55 -6.79
CA ILE A 416 9.45 -7.51 -6.63
C ILE A 416 9.11 -6.26 -5.81
N PRO A 417 7.83 -5.84 -5.68
CA PRO A 417 7.47 -4.59 -5.00
C PRO A 417 7.94 -4.48 -3.55
N PHE A 418 8.09 -5.60 -2.82
CA PHE A 418 8.64 -5.61 -1.47
C PHE A 418 10.13 -5.21 -1.48
N PRO A 419 10.50 -4.06 -0.86
CA PRO A 419 11.81 -3.46 -1.04
C PRO A 419 12.80 -3.77 0.10
N HIS A 420 12.34 -4.32 1.23
CA HIS A 420 13.13 -4.35 2.47
C HIS A 420 14.15 -5.50 2.47
N ARG A 421 15.17 -5.37 1.63
CA ARG A 421 16.21 -6.39 1.38
C ARG A 421 17.49 -6.08 2.15
N ARG A 422 18.63 -6.02 1.45
CA ARG A 422 19.96 -5.74 2.01
C ARG A 422 19.96 -4.49 2.91
N GLY A 423 20.64 -4.58 4.05
CA GLY A 423 20.76 -3.48 5.02
C GLY A 423 19.66 -3.42 6.09
N ASN A 424 18.63 -4.27 5.99
CA ASN A 424 17.72 -4.53 7.11
C ASN A 424 18.27 -5.72 7.93
N LEU A 425 18.42 -5.54 9.24
CA LEU A 425 18.86 -6.59 10.17
C LEU A 425 17.71 -7.55 10.50
N TYR A 426 16.53 -6.99 10.74
CA TYR A 426 15.30 -7.72 11.06
C TYR A 426 14.04 -6.85 10.82
N ASN A 427 12.90 -7.50 10.62
CA ASN A 427 11.59 -6.87 10.77
C ASN A 427 11.18 -6.92 12.25
N MET A 428 10.44 -5.91 12.71
CA MET A 428 9.96 -5.81 14.09
C MET A 428 8.46 -5.54 14.08
N GLN A 429 7.66 -6.47 14.60
CA GLN A 429 6.23 -6.35 14.76
C GLN A 429 5.87 -5.96 16.19
N TYR A 430 5.05 -4.91 16.34
CA TYR A 430 4.38 -4.56 17.58
C TYR A 430 2.96 -5.08 17.54
N LEU A 431 2.50 -5.77 18.57
CA LEU A 431 1.15 -6.32 18.66
C LEU A 431 0.61 -6.18 20.09
N VAL A 432 -0.58 -5.61 20.23
CA VAL A 432 -1.37 -5.69 21.46
C VAL A 432 -2.73 -6.30 21.14
N LYS A 433 -3.15 -7.26 21.97
CA LYS A 433 -4.44 -7.94 21.90
C LYS A 433 -5.28 -7.66 23.15
N TRP A 434 -6.58 -7.89 23.05
CA TRP A 434 -7.50 -7.90 24.18
C TRP A 434 -8.73 -8.77 23.87
N ASP A 435 -9.45 -9.17 24.91
CA ASP A 435 -10.55 -10.15 24.81
C ASP A 435 -11.94 -9.50 24.91
N VAL A 436 -12.02 -8.29 25.47
CA VAL A 436 -13.29 -7.59 25.73
C VAL A 436 -13.77 -6.81 24.51
N ASN A 437 -15.06 -6.96 24.18
CA ASN A 437 -15.71 -6.18 23.15
C ASN A 437 -16.12 -4.78 23.65
N ASP A 438 -15.13 -3.95 23.97
CA ASP A 438 -15.35 -2.61 24.51
C ASP A 438 -14.60 -1.52 23.72
N VAL A 439 -15.26 -0.37 23.56
CA VAL A 439 -14.75 0.78 22.81
C VAL A 439 -13.64 1.49 23.60
N GLN A 440 -13.78 1.62 24.92
CA GLN A 440 -12.78 2.29 25.75
C GLN A 440 -11.49 1.44 25.83
N ALA A 441 -11.60 0.13 26.10
CA ALA A 441 -10.49 -0.80 26.03
C ALA A 441 -9.78 -0.76 24.65
N SER A 442 -10.54 -0.76 23.56
CA SER A 442 -9.98 -0.62 22.21
C SER A 442 -9.21 0.71 22.04
N HIS A 443 -9.72 1.83 22.54
CA HIS A 443 -8.99 3.10 22.52
C HIS A 443 -7.71 3.05 23.35
N ASP A 444 -7.75 2.50 24.56
CA ASP A 444 -6.62 2.47 25.48
C ASP A 444 -5.48 1.59 24.95
N HIS A 445 -5.78 0.38 24.48
CA HIS A 445 -4.77 -0.50 23.87
C HIS A 445 -4.16 0.11 22.60
N ILE A 446 -4.97 0.72 21.72
CA ILE A 446 -4.48 1.41 20.51
C ILE A 446 -3.61 2.62 20.88
N HIS A 447 -4.02 3.43 21.85
CA HIS A 447 -3.28 4.60 22.31
C HIS A 447 -1.93 4.20 22.92
N TRP A 448 -1.92 3.16 23.77
CA TRP A 448 -0.70 2.60 24.34
C TRP A 448 0.28 2.13 23.25
N LEU A 449 -0.19 1.37 22.25
CA LEU A 449 0.65 0.89 21.15
C LEU A 449 1.21 2.05 20.30
N ARG A 450 0.41 3.11 20.06
CA ARG A 450 0.87 4.35 19.42
C ARG A 450 1.90 5.09 20.28
N GLY A 451 1.83 4.98 21.61
CA GLY A 451 2.88 5.45 22.53
C GLY A 451 4.20 4.71 22.33
N LEU A 452 4.17 3.38 22.39
CA LEU A 452 5.35 2.53 22.17
C LEU A 452 5.97 2.75 20.78
N TYR A 453 5.14 2.83 19.74
CA TYR A 453 5.61 3.05 18.36
C TYR A 453 6.28 4.42 18.18
N ARG A 454 5.79 5.48 18.85
CA ARG A 454 6.48 6.79 18.88
C ARG A 454 7.81 6.70 19.63
N TYR A 455 7.85 6.02 20.78
CA TYR A 455 9.10 5.82 21.54
C TYR A 455 10.21 5.14 20.71
N MET A 456 9.84 4.27 19.78
CA MET A 456 10.80 3.52 18.96
C MET A 456 11.33 4.25 17.72
N GLU A 457 10.74 5.39 17.35
CA GLU A 457 11.11 6.17 16.16
C GLU A 457 12.61 6.46 15.96
N PRO A 458 13.40 6.85 16.99
CA PRO A 458 14.82 7.16 16.79
C PRO A 458 15.72 5.92 16.61
N TYR A 459 15.20 4.70 16.84
CA TYR A 459 15.98 3.46 16.85
C TYR A 459 15.76 2.57 15.61
N VAL A 460 14.81 2.93 14.76
CA VAL A 460 14.37 2.15 13.59
C VAL A 460 14.81 2.82 12.27
N SER A 461 14.42 2.23 11.13
CA SER A 461 14.62 2.84 9.82
C SER A 461 14.01 4.24 9.73
N LYS A 462 14.64 5.12 8.95
CA LYS A 462 14.19 6.50 8.73
C LYS A 462 14.45 6.91 7.28
N HIS A 463 13.64 7.85 6.78
CA HIS A 463 13.65 8.36 5.40
C HIS A 463 13.58 7.27 4.31
N PRO A 464 12.46 6.53 4.19
CA PRO A 464 11.25 6.58 5.02
C PRO A 464 11.36 5.68 6.27
N ARG A 465 10.44 5.84 7.23
CA ARG A 465 10.24 4.86 8.31
C ARG A 465 9.47 3.68 7.73
N ARG A 466 10.19 2.59 7.45
CA ARG A 466 9.75 1.42 6.69
C ARG A 466 8.72 0.61 7.47
N ALA A 467 7.66 0.17 6.81
CA ALA A 467 6.59 -0.66 7.34
C ALA A 467 6.31 -1.83 6.38
N TYR A 468 5.64 -2.88 6.84
CA TYR A 468 5.31 -4.05 6.00
C TYR A 468 3.82 -4.08 5.63
N LEU A 469 3.50 -4.23 4.33
CA LEU A 469 2.13 -4.13 3.80
C LEU A 469 1.15 -5.14 4.44
N ASN A 470 1.57 -6.38 4.64
CA ASN A 470 0.73 -7.40 5.28
C ASN A 470 0.47 -7.12 6.78
N TYR A 471 1.23 -6.22 7.40
CA TYR A 471 0.94 -5.63 8.71
C TYR A 471 0.32 -4.25 8.53
N ARG A 472 -0.80 -4.21 7.81
CA ARG A 472 -1.50 -2.98 7.40
C ARG A 472 -1.80 -2.09 8.61
N ASP A 473 -1.56 -0.79 8.44
CA ASP A 473 -1.69 0.21 9.52
C ASP A 473 -2.21 1.52 8.93
N LEU A 474 -3.47 1.86 9.18
CA LEU A 474 -4.08 3.10 8.66
C LEU A 474 -3.49 4.36 9.30
N ASP A 475 -2.79 4.25 10.44
CA ASP A 475 -2.19 5.40 11.13
C ASP A 475 -1.01 6.01 10.36
N ILE A 476 -0.39 5.29 9.41
CA ILE A 476 0.77 5.81 8.67
C ILE A 476 0.38 6.68 7.45
N GLY A 477 -0.91 6.78 7.15
CA GLY A 477 -1.53 7.56 6.07
C GLY A 477 -2.60 6.77 5.31
N THR A 478 -3.62 7.45 4.77
CA THR A 478 -4.69 6.83 3.96
C THR A 478 -5.07 7.70 2.76
N ASN A 479 -5.60 7.06 1.73
CA ASN A 479 -6.21 7.72 0.59
C ASN A 479 -7.57 8.33 0.99
N ARG A 480 -7.79 9.59 0.61
CA ARG A 480 -9.10 10.26 0.62
C ARG A 480 -10.00 9.65 -0.47
N GLN A 481 -11.31 9.65 -0.25
CA GLN A 481 -12.27 9.11 -1.22
C GLN A 481 -12.16 9.86 -2.55
N GLY A 482 -11.84 9.13 -3.63
CA GLY A 482 -11.81 9.62 -5.01
C GLY A 482 -10.69 10.59 -5.39
N ASN A 483 -10.20 11.42 -4.46
CA ASN A 483 -9.41 12.62 -4.77
C ASN A 483 -8.06 12.66 -4.03
N THR A 484 -7.31 11.56 -4.03
CA THR A 484 -5.94 11.53 -3.48
C THR A 484 -4.95 11.75 -4.61
N SER A 485 -3.99 12.66 -4.43
CA SER A 485 -2.84 12.80 -5.34
C SER A 485 -1.78 11.72 -5.11
N TYR A 486 -0.96 11.42 -6.12
CA TYR A 486 0.19 10.54 -5.95
C TYR A 486 1.13 11.03 -4.81
N VAL A 487 1.31 12.35 -4.67
CA VAL A 487 2.17 12.97 -3.64
C VAL A 487 1.63 12.75 -2.22
N GLU A 488 0.32 12.86 -2.01
CA GLU A 488 -0.29 12.50 -0.72
C GLU A 488 -0.14 11.01 -0.41
N ALA A 489 -0.29 10.16 -1.43
CA ALA A 489 -0.17 8.71 -1.27
C ALA A 489 1.28 8.25 -1.00
N MET A 490 2.30 8.97 -1.48
CA MET A 490 3.71 8.69 -1.18
C MET A 490 4.00 8.60 0.33
N VAL A 491 3.30 9.40 1.16
CA VAL A 491 3.51 9.47 2.62
C VAL A 491 3.41 8.11 3.31
N TRP A 492 2.50 7.25 2.84
CA TRP A 492 2.36 5.87 3.29
C TRP A 492 2.98 4.88 2.29
N GLY A 493 2.92 5.18 0.98
CA GLY A 493 3.40 4.32 -0.10
C GLY A 493 4.90 4.05 -0.03
N GLU A 494 5.73 5.07 0.21
CA GLU A 494 7.17 4.87 0.35
C GLU A 494 7.53 4.10 1.62
N LYS A 495 6.70 4.13 2.68
CA LYS A 495 6.94 3.32 3.88
C LYS A 495 6.82 1.82 3.59
N TYR A 496 5.84 1.41 2.78
CA TYR A 496 5.67 0.02 2.37
C TYR A 496 6.59 -0.41 1.21
N PHE A 497 6.94 0.50 0.30
CA PHE A 497 7.52 0.13 -1.00
C PHE A 497 8.83 0.86 -1.35
N ASN A 498 9.34 1.77 -0.51
CA ASN A 498 10.44 2.67 -0.86
C ASN A 498 10.20 3.27 -2.28
N GLY A 499 11.24 3.30 -3.13
CA GLY A 499 11.13 3.76 -4.52
C GLY A 499 10.27 2.90 -5.46
N ASN A 500 9.89 1.68 -5.07
CA ASN A 500 9.02 0.82 -5.90
C ASN A 500 7.59 1.38 -6.00
N PHE A 501 7.18 2.29 -5.09
CA PHE A 501 5.85 2.89 -5.10
C PHE A 501 5.53 3.59 -6.43
N LYS A 502 6.52 4.25 -7.06
CA LYS A 502 6.35 4.91 -8.36
C LYS A 502 5.99 3.91 -9.46
N ARG A 503 6.67 2.77 -9.52
CA ARG A 503 6.37 1.71 -10.51
C ARG A 503 5.01 1.09 -10.23
N LEU A 504 4.66 0.81 -8.97
CA LEU A 504 3.33 0.32 -8.60
C LEU A 504 2.22 1.27 -9.07
N ALA A 505 2.39 2.58 -8.89
CA ALA A 505 1.45 3.60 -9.34
C ALA A 505 1.36 3.69 -10.87
N GLN A 506 2.46 3.50 -11.60
CA GLN A 506 2.47 3.43 -13.07
C GLN A 506 1.74 2.17 -13.59
N VAL A 507 2.01 1.00 -12.99
CA VAL A 507 1.27 -0.23 -13.34
C VAL A 507 -0.21 -0.06 -13.05
N LYS A 508 -0.57 0.51 -11.88
CA LYS A 508 -1.96 0.83 -11.53
C LYS A 508 -2.65 1.70 -12.57
N SER A 509 -2.02 2.80 -13.01
CA SER A 509 -2.58 3.66 -14.07
C SER A 509 -2.85 2.91 -15.37
N LYS A 510 -2.06 1.88 -15.70
CA LYS A 510 -2.18 1.09 -16.94
C LYS A 510 -3.25 -0.01 -16.87
N VAL A 511 -3.35 -0.71 -15.74
CA VAL A 511 -4.18 -1.94 -15.61
C VAL A 511 -5.54 -1.72 -14.94
N ASP A 512 -5.73 -0.56 -14.30
CA ASP A 512 -7.02 -0.13 -13.76
C ASP A 512 -7.14 1.40 -13.89
N PRO A 513 -7.34 1.89 -15.13
CA PRO A 513 -7.40 3.32 -15.45
C PRO A 513 -8.64 4.02 -14.87
N ASP A 514 -9.60 3.28 -14.30
CA ASP A 514 -10.78 3.81 -13.59
C ASP A 514 -10.66 3.74 -12.06
N ASN A 515 -9.64 3.07 -11.53
CA ASN A 515 -9.46 2.83 -10.09
C ASN A 515 -10.61 2.01 -9.46
N PHE A 516 -11.12 1.03 -10.18
CA PHE A 516 -12.16 0.12 -9.72
C PHE A 516 -11.73 -0.69 -8.49
N PHE A 517 -10.55 -1.33 -8.54
CA PHE A 517 -9.97 -2.05 -7.40
C PHE A 517 -9.30 -1.06 -6.45
N ARG A 518 -10.02 -0.66 -5.39
CA ARG A 518 -9.53 0.34 -4.44
C ARG A 518 -9.86 0.02 -3.00
N ASN A 519 -8.97 0.46 -2.12
CA ASN A 519 -9.19 0.57 -0.68
C ASN A 519 -8.43 1.79 -0.14
N GLU A 520 -8.45 1.95 1.17
CA GLU A 520 -7.91 3.09 1.91
C GLU A 520 -6.37 3.23 1.80
N GLN A 521 -5.65 2.20 1.35
CA GLN A 521 -4.20 2.21 1.10
C GLN A 521 -3.87 1.34 -0.13
N ILE A 522 -4.05 1.92 -1.33
CA ILE A 522 -3.60 1.37 -2.62
C ILE A 522 -2.79 2.40 -3.42
N PRO A 523 -1.83 1.99 -4.26
CA PRO A 523 -1.14 2.90 -5.17
C PRO A 523 -2.14 3.76 -5.95
N VAL A 524 -1.91 5.07 -5.99
CA VAL A 524 -2.81 6.02 -6.66
C VAL A 524 -2.19 6.44 -7.99
N LYS A 525 -3.03 6.64 -9.02
CA LYS A 525 -2.61 6.91 -10.39
C LYS A 525 -1.61 8.08 -10.45
N VAL A 526 -0.55 7.90 -11.24
CA VAL A 526 0.26 9.02 -11.72
C VAL A 526 -0.45 9.59 -12.94
N LEU A 527 -0.91 10.86 -12.86
CA LEU A 527 -1.41 11.58 -14.02
C LEU A 527 -0.24 11.88 -14.97
N THR A 528 -0.26 11.27 -16.15
CA THR A 528 0.71 11.53 -17.21
C THR A 528 0.32 12.77 -18.02
N ARG A 529 1.23 13.25 -18.88
CA ARG A 529 1.01 14.46 -19.69
C ARG A 529 -0.15 14.31 -20.69
N GLY A 530 -0.46 13.07 -21.11
CA GLY A 530 -1.59 12.75 -22.00
C GLY A 530 -2.95 12.74 -21.30
N ASP A 531 -3.01 12.31 -20.04
CA ASP A 531 -4.28 12.24 -19.28
C ASP A 531 -4.91 13.62 -19.08
N ARG A 532 -4.05 14.65 -18.91
CA ARG A 532 -4.50 16.05 -18.75
C ARG A 532 -5.25 16.55 -19.98
N LEU A 533 -4.76 16.23 -21.19
CA LEU A 533 -5.39 16.62 -22.47
C LEU A 533 -6.78 15.99 -22.64
N HIS A 534 -6.97 14.74 -22.23
CA HIS A 534 -8.30 14.11 -22.26
C HIS A 534 -9.26 14.66 -21.20
N SER A 535 -8.77 15.00 -19.99
CA SER A 535 -9.61 15.63 -18.97
C SER A 535 -10.10 17.05 -19.36
N SER A 536 -9.35 17.77 -20.18
CA SER A 536 -9.72 19.11 -20.69
C SER A 536 -10.66 19.10 -21.90
N LEU A 537 -10.95 17.93 -22.50
CA LEU A 537 -11.77 17.80 -23.72
C LEU A 537 -13.03 16.98 -23.50
N LYS A 538 -13.89 17.46 -22.58
CA LYS A 538 -15.34 17.19 -22.62
C LYS A 538 -16.07 18.44 -23.09
N LEU A 539 -16.21 18.57 -24.41
CA LEU A 539 -17.12 19.53 -25.04
C LEU A 539 -18.57 19.08 -24.78
N THR A 540 -19.16 19.58 -23.69
CA THR A 540 -20.62 19.49 -23.46
C THR A 540 -21.34 20.56 -24.26
N GLU A 541 -22.15 20.09 -25.22
CA GLU A 541 -23.29 20.76 -25.88
C GLU A 541 -23.09 22.17 -26.48
N VAL A 542 -23.17 22.23 -27.81
CA VAL A 542 -23.48 23.45 -28.55
C VAL A 542 -24.97 23.76 -28.38
N ILE A 543 -25.30 24.74 -27.54
CA ILE A 543 -26.67 25.24 -27.37
C ILE A 543 -27.06 26.06 -28.61
N PRO A 544 -28.24 25.84 -29.24
CA PRO A 544 -28.67 26.62 -30.40
C PRO A 544 -28.94 28.08 -30.04
N SER A 545 -28.61 28.98 -30.97
CA SER A 545 -28.82 30.42 -30.84
C SER A 545 -30.29 30.79 -30.57
N LYS A 546 -30.55 31.53 -29.49
CA LYS A 546 -31.70 32.42 -29.38
C LYS A 546 -31.23 33.86 -29.37
N GLU A 547 -31.86 34.66 -30.21
CA GLU A 547 -31.57 36.08 -30.40
C GLU A 547 -31.86 36.87 -29.12
N PHE A 548 -30.91 37.72 -28.72
CA PHE A 548 -31.15 38.83 -27.80
C PHE A 548 -30.68 40.11 -28.47
N THR A 549 -31.61 41.02 -28.75
CA THR A 549 -31.34 42.27 -29.46
C THR A 549 -31.03 43.41 -28.49
N ALA A 550 -29.93 44.11 -28.79
CA ALA A 550 -29.64 45.51 -28.47
C ALA A 550 -29.43 45.93 -27.00
N ALA A 551 -28.17 45.86 -26.55
CA ALA A 551 -27.42 47.03 -26.06
C ALA A 551 -25.89 46.77 -26.03
N ASN A 552 -25.20 47.10 -27.13
CA ASN A 552 -23.73 47.27 -27.26
C ASN A 552 -22.80 46.39 -26.39
N TRP A 553 -22.77 45.07 -26.60
CA TRP A 553 -21.62 44.24 -26.21
C TRP A 553 -21.32 43.16 -27.26
N THR A 554 -20.12 43.22 -27.83
CA THR A 554 -19.50 42.13 -28.62
C THR A 554 -18.08 41.91 -28.13
N GLY A 555 -17.87 40.85 -27.35
CA GLY A 555 -16.55 40.49 -26.83
C GLY A 555 -16.50 39.02 -26.42
N LYS A 556 -15.51 38.28 -26.95
CA LYS A 556 -15.17 36.94 -26.47
C LYS A 556 -14.29 37.09 -25.23
N LEU A 557 -14.72 36.49 -24.11
CA LEU A 557 -13.83 36.26 -22.98
C LEU A 557 -12.96 35.03 -23.31
N VAL A 558 -11.65 35.19 -23.38
CA VAL A 558 -10.69 34.08 -23.54
C VAL A 558 -9.85 34.00 -22.27
N LEU A 559 -10.02 32.93 -21.51
CA LEU A 559 -9.24 32.66 -20.30
C LEU A 559 -8.04 31.78 -20.69
N PHE A 560 -6.81 32.27 -20.51
CA PHE A 560 -5.59 31.48 -20.65
C PHE A 560 -5.13 31.00 -19.27
N GLU A 561 -5.11 29.69 -19.06
CA GLU A 561 -4.56 29.07 -17.85
C GLU A 561 -3.22 28.40 -18.21
N VAL A 562 -2.10 29.12 -17.97
CA VAL A 562 -0.75 28.65 -18.27
C VAL A 562 -0.10 28.12 -16.99
N LEU A 563 -0.04 26.79 -16.84
CA LEU A 563 0.57 26.13 -15.69
C LEU A 563 2.03 25.72 -15.98
N TRP A 564 2.99 26.44 -15.38
CA TRP A 564 4.32 25.90 -15.08
C TRP A 564 4.57 25.89 -13.57
N ASP A 565 5.21 24.81 -13.13
CA ASP A 565 5.56 24.45 -11.75
C ASP A 565 6.60 25.40 -11.12
N MET A 566 6.14 26.53 -10.58
CA MET A 566 6.81 27.37 -9.55
C MET A 566 5.72 27.99 -8.66
N ASN A 567 5.96 28.06 -7.34
CA ASN A 567 4.95 28.50 -6.37
C ASN A 567 4.49 29.96 -6.58
N GLU A 568 3.17 30.14 -6.59
CA GLU A 568 2.40 31.40 -6.56
C GLU A 568 2.80 32.51 -7.58
N LEU A 569 1.99 32.62 -8.63
CA LEU A 569 2.00 33.74 -9.59
C LEU A 569 0.57 34.25 -9.75
N ASN A 570 0.27 35.46 -9.27
CA ASN A 570 -1.04 36.08 -9.41
C ASN A 570 -1.10 36.94 -10.67
N LEU A 571 -2.00 36.61 -11.58
CA LEU A 571 -2.32 37.37 -12.79
C LEU A 571 -3.58 38.22 -12.55
N THR A 572 -3.52 39.50 -12.88
CA THR A 572 -4.68 40.39 -12.82
C THR A 572 -4.90 41.02 -14.20
N LEU A 573 -6.03 40.71 -14.84
CA LEU A 573 -6.42 41.33 -16.10
C LEU A 573 -7.05 42.70 -15.82
N LEU A 574 -6.58 43.75 -16.50
CA LEU A 574 -7.19 45.08 -16.46
C LEU A 574 -7.62 45.49 -17.86
N GLN A 575 -8.91 45.80 -18.01
CA GLN A 575 -9.49 46.26 -19.26
C GLN A 575 -9.59 47.79 -19.24
N GLN A 576 -8.94 48.48 -20.18
CA GLN A 576 -9.10 49.92 -20.39
C GLN A 576 -9.65 50.20 -21.80
N GLN A 577 -10.28 51.37 -21.98
CA GLN A 577 -11.18 51.65 -23.09
C GLN A 577 -10.58 51.64 -24.51
N THR A 578 -9.27 51.46 -24.66
CA THR A 578 -8.58 51.42 -25.97
C THR A 578 -7.56 50.28 -26.11
N GLY A 579 -7.52 49.30 -25.20
CA GLY A 579 -6.65 48.13 -25.35
C GLY A 579 -6.65 47.16 -24.16
N LEU A 580 -6.21 45.93 -24.41
CA LEU A 580 -5.89 44.93 -23.38
C LEU A 580 -4.49 45.21 -22.81
N SER A 581 -4.39 45.38 -21.49
CA SER A 581 -3.10 45.39 -20.79
C SER A 581 -3.00 44.20 -19.84
N LEU A 582 -1.83 43.58 -19.81
CA LEU A 582 -1.49 42.48 -18.90
C LEU A 582 -0.49 42.99 -17.86
N GLU A 583 -0.90 43.08 -16.60
CA GLU A 583 -0.03 43.47 -15.49
C GLU A 583 0.38 42.21 -14.71
N ILE A 584 1.68 41.94 -14.63
CA ILE A 584 2.24 40.79 -13.91
C ILE A 584 3.01 41.31 -12.69
N ARG A 585 2.60 40.91 -11.47
CA ARG A 585 3.30 41.25 -10.22
C ARG A 585 3.93 40.02 -9.60
N LEU A 586 5.25 40.05 -9.42
CA LEU A 586 6.02 39.00 -8.75
C LEU A 586 6.10 39.30 -7.24
N HIS A 587 5.38 38.54 -6.43
CA HIS A 587 5.39 38.65 -4.97
C HIS A 587 5.97 37.41 -4.29
N GLN A 588 7.31 37.29 -4.27
CA GLN A 588 8.14 36.81 -3.15
C GLN A 588 9.57 36.57 -3.61
N TYR A 589 10.54 37.29 -3.01
CA TYR A 589 11.95 36.90 -3.08
C TYR A 589 12.29 36.04 -1.87
N GLN A 590 12.49 34.74 -2.07
CA GLN A 590 13.18 33.92 -1.06
C GLN A 590 14.64 34.36 -1.00
N VAL A 591 14.99 35.10 0.07
CA VAL A 591 16.37 35.54 0.32
C VAL A 591 17.25 34.32 0.59
N CYS A 592 18.00 33.89 -0.44
CA CYS A 592 19.04 32.90 -0.30
C CYS A 592 20.20 33.45 0.55
N LYS A 593 20.13 33.27 1.88
CA LYS A 593 21.28 33.45 2.78
C LYS A 593 22.35 32.41 2.43
N ILE A 594 23.41 32.85 1.75
CA ILE A 594 24.59 32.02 1.44
C ILE A 594 25.86 32.80 1.79
N GLY A 595 26.77 32.15 2.52
CA GLY A 595 28.10 32.67 2.79
C GLY A 595 29.10 32.37 1.67
N ASN A 596 30.13 33.22 1.57
CA ASN A 596 31.26 33.19 0.63
C ASN A 596 30.97 33.52 -0.85
N SER A 597 31.99 34.12 -1.46
CA SER A 597 31.91 35.01 -2.63
C SER A 597 31.65 34.32 -3.98
N SER A 598 31.84 33.01 -4.10
CA SER A 598 31.57 32.25 -5.33
C SER A 598 30.07 32.00 -5.60
N ALA A 599 29.19 32.35 -4.66
CA ALA A 599 27.74 32.22 -4.80
C ALA A 599 27.08 33.37 -5.58
N LYS A 600 27.66 34.60 -5.55
CA LYS A 600 27.04 35.79 -6.18
C LYS A 600 26.83 35.61 -7.68
N THR A 601 27.83 35.09 -8.40
CA THR A 601 27.76 34.87 -9.85
C THR A 601 26.69 33.83 -10.22
N ARG A 602 26.45 32.82 -9.37
CA ARG A 602 25.40 31.82 -9.61
C ARG A 602 24.00 32.38 -9.37
N SER A 603 23.83 33.24 -8.35
CA SER A 603 22.55 33.93 -8.11
C SER A 603 22.21 34.91 -9.24
N ALA A 604 23.20 35.67 -9.73
CA ALA A 604 23.04 36.55 -10.90
C ALA A 604 22.67 35.75 -12.17
N LEU A 605 23.35 34.63 -12.42
CA LEU A 605 23.04 33.74 -13.55
C LEU A 605 21.64 33.12 -13.44
N CYS A 606 21.16 32.85 -12.22
CA CYS A 606 19.81 32.35 -11.97
C CYS A 606 18.74 33.42 -12.26
N LEU A 607 18.94 34.65 -11.75
CA LEU A 607 18.08 35.79 -12.03
C LEU A 607 18.02 36.11 -13.53
N PHE A 608 19.16 36.11 -14.22
CA PHE A 608 19.23 36.36 -15.66
C PHE A 608 18.54 35.25 -16.49
N LYS A 609 18.64 33.99 -16.06
CA LYS A 609 17.88 32.89 -16.68
C LYS A 609 16.37 33.00 -16.47
N SER A 610 15.92 33.40 -15.28
CA SER A 610 14.50 33.69 -15.02
C SER A 610 13.98 34.87 -15.86
N PHE A 611 14.81 35.92 -16.03
CA PHE A 611 14.50 37.06 -16.89
C PHE A 611 14.36 36.64 -18.37
N LEU A 612 15.34 35.89 -18.91
CA LEU A 612 15.27 35.37 -20.28
C LEU A 612 14.08 34.43 -20.51
N ALA A 613 13.73 33.59 -19.53
CA ALA A 613 12.56 32.72 -19.61
C ALA A 613 11.24 33.52 -19.63
N ALA A 614 11.13 34.57 -18.81
CA ALA A 614 9.98 35.48 -18.85
C ALA A 614 9.91 36.26 -20.18
N MET A 615 11.05 36.70 -20.72
CA MET A 615 11.11 37.41 -22.00
C MET A 615 10.73 36.51 -23.19
N TRP A 616 11.16 35.24 -23.19
CA TRP A 616 10.73 34.24 -24.17
C TRP A 616 9.22 33.96 -24.09
N LEU A 617 8.68 33.83 -22.87
CA LEU A 617 7.24 33.65 -22.65
C LEU A 617 6.43 34.85 -23.19
N LEU A 618 6.90 36.08 -22.92
CA LEU A 618 6.27 37.31 -23.44
C LEU A 618 6.29 37.37 -24.97
N LEU A 619 7.40 36.97 -25.61
CA LEU A 619 7.51 36.92 -27.08
C LEU A 619 6.63 35.82 -27.69
N SER A 620 6.52 34.65 -27.06
CA SER A 620 5.60 33.58 -27.50
C SER A 620 4.13 34.01 -27.39
N ILE A 621 3.74 34.66 -26.28
CA ILE A 621 2.39 35.21 -26.12
C ILE A 621 2.12 36.32 -27.15
N HIS A 622 3.10 37.17 -27.44
CA HIS A 622 2.98 38.21 -28.47
C HIS A 622 2.75 37.61 -29.87
N SER A 623 3.57 36.61 -30.24
CA SER A 623 3.43 35.83 -31.48
C SER A 623 2.04 35.23 -31.65
N ASP A 624 1.53 34.51 -30.65
CA ASP A 624 0.24 33.83 -30.76
C ASP A 624 -0.95 34.82 -30.72
N VAL A 625 -0.87 35.90 -29.96
CA VAL A 625 -1.95 36.90 -29.88
C VAL A 625 -2.05 37.74 -31.16
N ASP A 626 -0.93 38.20 -31.71
CA ASP A 626 -0.92 39.01 -32.92
C ASP A 626 -1.37 38.20 -34.15
N ALA A 627 -0.90 36.94 -34.26
CA ALA A 627 -1.33 36.01 -35.31
C ALA A 627 -2.83 35.63 -35.24
N THR A 628 -3.48 35.73 -34.08
CA THR A 628 -4.88 35.32 -33.88
C THR A 628 -5.87 36.48 -33.92
N LEU A 629 -5.44 37.72 -33.63
CA LEU A 629 -6.34 38.87 -33.45
C LEU A 629 -5.93 40.17 -34.17
N GLY A 630 -4.69 40.30 -34.66
CA GLY A 630 -4.24 41.48 -35.43
C GLY A 630 -4.36 42.82 -34.68
N LEU A 631 -4.09 42.81 -33.38
CA LEU A 631 -4.18 43.98 -32.50
C LEU A 631 -2.83 44.27 -31.84
N PRO A 632 -2.33 45.53 -31.87
CA PRO A 632 -1.04 45.87 -31.31
C PRO A 632 -1.04 45.75 -29.77
N VAL A 633 -0.19 44.87 -29.24
CA VAL A 633 0.00 44.67 -27.79
C VAL A 633 1.17 45.51 -27.29
N MET A 634 0.93 46.44 -26.36
CA MET A 634 2.01 47.13 -25.64
C MET A 634 2.37 46.42 -24.34
N ILE A 635 3.63 46.00 -24.23
CA ILE A 635 4.21 45.44 -23.00
C ILE A 635 4.98 46.55 -22.27
N ARG A 636 4.61 46.85 -21.02
CA ARG A 636 5.36 47.75 -20.13
C ARG A 636 5.97 46.95 -18.98
N LEU A 637 7.30 46.91 -18.95
CA LEU A 637 8.05 46.52 -17.75
C LEU A 637 8.11 47.71 -16.79
N LEU A 638 7.87 47.45 -15.51
CA LEU A 638 8.09 48.39 -14.42
C LEU A 638 9.27 47.89 -13.59
N ASP A 639 10.42 48.54 -13.73
CA ASP A 639 11.66 48.15 -13.05
C ASP A 639 11.58 48.39 -11.52
N PRO A 640 12.08 47.45 -10.70
CA PRO A 640 12.66 47.75 -9.40
C PRO A 640 14.12 48.26 -9.58
N PRO A 641 14.68 49.02 -8.61
CA PRO A 641 15.95 49.71 -8.80
C PRO A 641 17.16 48.75 -8.86
N LEU A 642 17.61 48.41 -10.07
CA LEU A 642 18.84 47.66 -10.32
C LEU A 642 20.13 48.40 -9.90
N HIS A 643 20.04 49.69 -9.59
CA HIS A 643 21.16 50.53 -9.16
C HIS A 643 21.70 50.25 -7.75
N GLU A 644 21.01 49.48 -6.90
CA GLU A 644 21.44 49.25 -5.51
C GLU A 644 22.44 48.08 -5.31
N PHE A 645 22.72 47.27 -6.35
CA PHE A 645 23.40 45.98 -6.14
C PHE A 645 24.65 45.68 -6.98
N LEU A 646 25.02 46.49 -7.98
CA LEU A 646 26.26 46.32 -8.77
C LEU A 646 26.88 47.68 -9.15
N PRO A 647 28.21 47.87 -9.00
CA PRO A 647 28.91 49.02 -9.56
C PRO A 647 29.02 48.89 -11.09
N VAL A 648 28.94 50.02 -11.80
CA VAL A 648 28.81 50.09 -13.26
C VAL A 648 29.90 49.32 -14.02
N GLY A 649 31.13 49.27 -13.49
CA GLY A 649 32.25 48.56 -14.13
C GLY A 649 32.09 47.04 -14.27
N ASP A 650 31.25 46.39 -13.44
CA ASP A 650 31.01 44.94 -13.56
C ASP A 650 30.07 44.60 -14.74
N ILE A 651 29.25 45.56 -15.18
CA ILE A 651 28.28 45.37 -16.28
C ILE A 651 29.00 45.28 -17.62
N GLU A 652 29.98 46.15 -17.87
CA GLU A 652 30.78 46.15 -19.11
C GLU A 652 31.59 44.86 -19.27
N HIS A 653 32.12 44.30 -18.17
CA HIS A 653 32.83 43.01 -18.19
C HIS A 653 31.88 41.84 -18.54
N ILE A 654 30.66 41.82 -18.00
CA ILE A 654 29.67 40.76 -18.28
C ILE A 654 29.21 40.81 -19.75
N VAL A 655 28.98 42.01 -20.30
CA VAL A 655 28.65 42.19 -21.73
C VAL A 655 29.84 41.80 -22.65
N GLY A 656 31.07 42.08 -22.21
CA GLY A 656 32.30 41.73 -22.94
C GLY A 656 32.65 40.23 -22.97
N GLU A 657 32.12 39.41 -22.05
CA GLU A 657 32.21 37.95 -22.13
C GLU A 657 31.06 37.34 -22.94
N LEU A 658 29.82 37.82 -22.76
CA LEU A 658 28.64 37.30 -23.46
C LEU A 658 28.69 37.48 -24.99
N THR A 659 29.46 38.45 -25.49
CA THR A 659 29.69 38.66 -26.92
C THR A 659 30.74 37.72 -27.55
N LYS A 660 31.41 36.87 -26.76
CA LYS A 660 32.39 35.89 -27.24
C LYS A 660 31.85 34.45 -27.34
N ASP A 661 30.69 34.17 -26.74
CA ASP A 661 30.07 32.85 -26.83
C ASP A 661 29.27 32.69 -28.14
N THR A 662 29.71 31.76 -28.98
CA THR A 662 29.20 31.49 -30.35
C THR A 662 27.75 31.00 -30.48
N CYS A 663 26.94 31.08 -29.42
CA CYS A 663 25.53 30.65 -29.42
C CYS A 663 24.52 31.71 -29.89
N MET A 664 24.93 32.95 -30.16
CA MET A 664 24.01 34.08 -30.45
C MET A 664 23.95 34.55 -31.92
N ASN A 665 24.68 33.91 -32.85
CA ASN A 665 24.74 34.35 -34.26
C ASN A 665 23.45 34.13 -35.09
N ASN A 666 22.38 33.56 -34.52
CA ASN A 666 21.10 33.31 -35.22
C ASN A 666 19.96 34.27 -34.84
N PHE A 667 20.23 35.34 -34.08
CA PHE A 667 19.23 36.38 -33.73
C PHE A 667 19.53 37.72 -34.43
N ASN A 668 19.67 37.69 -35.75
CA ASN A 668 19.61 38.87 -36.63
C ASN A 668 18.62 38.58 -37.77
N ASN A 669 17.32 38.78 -37.48
CA ASN A 669 16.21 39.13 -38.39
C ASN A 669 14.88 38.74 -37.74
N GLY A 670 14.01 39.72 -37.47
CA GLY A 670 12.70 39.56 -36.82
C GLY A 670 12.57 40.48 -35.62
#